data_AF-A0A8S1SKD6-F1
#
_entry.id   AF-A0A8S1SKD6-F1
#
_cell.length_a   1.000
_cell.length_b   1.000
_cell.length_c   1.000
_cell.angle_alpha   90.00
_cell.angle_beta   90.00
_cell.angle_gamma   90.00
#
_symmetry.space_group_name_H-M   'P 1'
#
loop_
_entity.id
_entity.type
_entity.pdbx_description
1 polymer ?
#
loop_
_entity_poly.entity_id
_entity_poly.type
_entity_poly.pdbx_seq_one_letter_code
_entity_poly.pdbx_strand_id
1 'polypeptide(L)'
;MSGSLKQSALLAAFNHKGINPLPKYEDIRIGPPIVRPNPQQNKEKPYFQQQEKKLSQSQVSKQKASQESAIVQHIRIIFMFYVQFGNKTSIQYLKSSKFIKSMADAEILSQEITNKDLDILYFQTTKNTETLTLDQFKDLLVKIAVKLYKSPEQSKSFVLLYKNHLSKLYEKINDQTDFGYDLKRIDACRSQIDEQFLEIVSQVQGLLCKIHGYVFSDQSQKVSQIQSQYMHFLQQFEIIPLIITQTKAQMIFFDLFHRDSILNLKNDGKFLFNFSKFVESLIIISFHQVQENNQNGLDLFIQLLERMENSQGFQFFSKQNYQTKNEQTQLVMPLTRVNSAKQSRISTVYQSQQQQLNSNLKQSQLVEDSKQYKINSQIPYEKELRNIFEYYSQIGEPINLVNLKSIKYKKLLQNCGIIGSLITQVDADMFYIQSTPKKKLDSTKSPKFKVNKLYDNDNQNGKMDFINFYNSLQMIAERFNGNDITGLIEQFLIPLETQIRIEKQEYILQILMMILDDQRINKLFEIMQEHFEPYYNHYTKDLMTLSGYMKFCSDFELANAMVSKGQLMHVFKAIASLNSTETIDKRQFVEAISVIAILIYNNVNDNEQKIIYLLERITQSDGAIKVSKQLGIMKNPQNTNLIQLFRYQSNKDLTSKEEINFNNIVNQIQYDF
;
A
#
# COMPACT_ATOMS: atom_id res chain seq x y z
N MET A 1 -24.75 -19.83 68.52
CA MET A 1 -25.47 -20.85 67.72
C MET A 1 -24.61 -21.13 66.49
N SER A 2 -23.63 -22.04 66.56
CA SER A 2 -23.72 -23.48 66.18
C SER A 2 -24.28 -23.69 64.76
N GLY A 3 -23.63 -24.32 63.78
CA GLY A 3 -22.36 -25.07 63.63
C GLY A 3 -22.06 -25.19 62.12
N SER A 4 -20.80 -25.37 61.70
CA SER A 4 -20.11 -26.66 61.46
C SER A 4 -20.30 -27.28 60.05
N LEU A 5 -19.20 -27.24 59.28
CA LEU A 5 -18.58 -28.29 58.43
C LEU A 5 -19.44 -29.28 57.61
N LYS A 6 -19.06 -29.48 56.32
CA LYS A 6 -18.46 -30.77 55.86
C LYS A 6 -17.96 -30.76 54.39
N GLN A 7 -16.82 -31.44 54.22
CA GLN A 7 -16.16 -31.87 53.00
C GLN A 7 -16.74 -33.17 52.41
N SER A 8 -16.43 -33.38 51.12
CA SER A 8 -16.04 -34.64 50.43
C SER A 8 -17.05 -35.75 50.08
N ALA A 9 -17.16 -35.95 48.75
CA ALA A 9 -16.85 -37.16 47.95
C ALA A 9 -17.82 -38.37 47.79
N LEU A 10 -17.94 -38.77 46.51
CA LEU A 10 -17.90 -40.13 45.89
C LEU A 10 -19.17 -40.85 45.37
N LEU A 11 -18.96 -41.44 44.15
CA LEU A 11 -19.57 -42.61 43.48
C LEU A 11 -20.94 -42.43 42.78
N ALA A 12 -21.27 -43.00 41.61
CA ALA A 12 -20.65 -43.83 40.54
C ALA A 12 -21.65 -43.75 39.33
N ALA A 13 -21.33 -44.00 38.05
CA ALA A 13 -21.17 -45.35 37.47
C ALA A 13 -21.07 -45.34 35.91
N PHE A 14 -20.08 -46.11 35.40
CA PHE A 14 -20.02 -47.00 34.19
C PHE A 14 -20.16 -46.43 32.75
N ASN A 15 -19.10 -46.46 31.91
CA ASN A 15 -18.50 -47.54 31.05
C ASN A 15 -19.28 -47.76 29.72
N HIS A 16 -18.67 -47.81 28.51
CA HIS A 16 -17.58 -48.68 28.05
C HIS A 16 -16.90 -48.22 26.72
N LYS A 17 -15.57 -48.43 26.65
CA LYS A 17 -14.71 -49.08 25.61
C LYS A 17 -14.94 -48.75 24.11
N GLY A 18 -13.90 -48.61 23.27
CA GLY A 18 -12.55 -49.16 23.38
C GLY A 18 -11.55 -48.64 22.34
N ILE A 19 -10.30 -49.03 22.59
CA ILE A 19 -9.01 -48.55 22.06
C ILE A 19 -8.44 -49.59 21.07
N ASN A 20 -7.67 -49.15 20.07
CA ASN A 20 -6.31 -49.63 19.65
C ASN A 20 -6.11 -49.65 18.10
N PRO A 21 -4.88 -49.80 17.56
CA PRO A 21 -3.73 -48.88 17.67
C PRO A 21 -2.96 -48.75 16.31
N LEU A 22 -1.86 -47.99 16.31
CA LEU A 22 -0.79 -48.01 15.29
C LEU A 22 -0.09 -49.38 15.18
N PRO A 23 0.57 -49.68 14.04
CA PRO A 23 1.75 -50.53 14.06
C PRO A 23 3.00 -49.93 13.41
N LYS A 24 4.13 -50.50 13.83
CA LYS A 24 5.54 -50.17 13.57
C LYS A 24 6.11 -50.91 12.34
N TYR A 25 7.28 -50.43 11.91
CA TYR A 25 8.25 -50.97 10.96
C TYR A 25 8.70 -52.43 11.20
N GLU A 26 9.04 -53.15 10.12
CA GLU A 26 10.35 -53.82 9.92
C GLU A 26 10.54 -54.34 8.47
N ASP A 27 11.80 -54.33 8.01
CA ASP A 27 12.33 -54.71 6.69
C ASP A 27 12.41 -56.23 6.47
N ILE A 28 12.54 -56.68 5.20
CA ILE A 28 13.55 -57.64 4.67
C ILE A 28 13.28 -57.95 3.17
N ARG A 29 14.36 -57.92 2.36
CA ARG A 29 14.47 -58.33 0.94
C ARG A 29 14.71 -59.84 0.81
N ILE A 30 14.19 -60.51 -0.23
CA ILE A 30 14.86 -61.57 -1.05
C ILE A 30 14.23 -61.60 -2.47
N GLY A 31 15.06 -61.80 -3.52
CA GLY A 31 14.73 -61.79 -4.95
C GLY A 31 14.21 -63.11 -5.58
N PRO A 32 14.43 -63.36 -6.90
CA PRO A 32 13.42 -63.83 -7.87
C PRO A 32 13.61 -65.28 -8.40
N PRO A 33 12.66 -65.82 -9.20
CA PRO A 33 13.00 -66.39 -10.54
C PRO A 33 11.92 -66.16 -11.65
N ILE A 34 12.24 -65.87 -12.94
CA ILE A 34 12.65 -66.74 -14.08
C ILE A 34 11.45 -67.57 -14.68
N VAL A 35 10.78 -67.12 -15.77
CA VAL A 35 10.96 -67.46 -17.22
C VAL A 35 10.38 -68.86 -17.58
N ARG A 36 9.44 -69.09 -18.54
CA ARG A 36 9.56 -69.14 -20.03
C ARG A 36 8.28 -69.85 -20.64
N PRO A 37 8.20 -70.22 -21.95
CA PRO A 37 7.63 -69.48 -23.11
C PRO A 37 6.49 -70.24 -23.86
N ASN A 38 5.91 -69.66 -24.92
CA ASN A 38 5.83 -70.29 -26.26
C ASN A 38 5.17 -69.38 -27.34
N PRO A 39 5.38 -69.66 -28.65
CA PRO A 39 5.82 -68.64 -29.59
C PRO A 39 5.05 -68.62 -30.95
N GLN A 40 5.42 -67.64 -31.78
CA GLN A 40 5.44 -67.66 -33.27
C GLN A 40 4.05 -67.70 -34.00
N GLN A 41 3.79 -66.94 -35.07
CA GLN A 41 4.64 -66.57 -36.22
C GLN A 41 4.28 -65.22 -36.88
N ASN A 42 5.34 -64.46 -37.19
CA ASN A 42 5.70 -63.74 -38.43
C ASN A 42 4.66 -62.93 -39.24
N LYS A 43 4.95 -61.63 -39.45
CA LYS A 43 5.55 -61.10 -40.70
C LYS A 43 6.02 -59.64 -40.55
N GLU A 44 7.11 -59.32 -41.23
CA GLU A 44 7.99 -58.16 -41.07
C GLU A 44 7.53 -56.84 -41.73
N LYS A 45 8.22 -55.75 -41.30
CA LYS A 45 8.50 -54.44 -41.95
C LYS A 45 7.70 -53.22 -41.43
N PRO A 46 8.26 -51.99 -41.51
CA PRO A 46 9.53 -51.51 -40.98
C PRO A 46 9.32 -50.42 -39.91
N TYR A 47 10.27 -50.33 -38.99
CA TYR A 47 10.24 -49.51 -37.78
C TYR A 47 10.61 -48.04 -38.05
N PHE A 48 9.88 -47.33 -38.91
CA PHE A 48 10.00 -45.87 -39.09
C PHE A 48 8.76 -45.36 -39.83
N GLN A 49 7.67 -45.04 -39.10
CA GLN A 49 6.57 -44.13 -39.53
C GLN A 49 5.34 -44.08 -38.59
N GLN A 50 5.36 -44.72 -37.40
CA GLN A 50 4.19 -44.69 -36.48
C GLN A 50 4.35 -43.85 -35.21
N GLN A 51 5.42 -43.06 -35.05
CA GLN A 51 5.48 -42.02 -34.01
C GLN A 51 4.96 -40.65 -34.46
N GLU A 52 4.69 -40.43 -35.75
CA GLU A 52 4.19 -39.14 -36.24
C GLU A 52 2.66 -39.00 -36.26
N LYS A 53 1.88 -40.07 -36.04
CA LYS A 53 0.40 -39.98 -36.06
C LYS A 53 -0.32 -40.04 -34.70
N LYS A 54 0.42 -40.18 -33.60
CA LYS A 54 -0.13 -39.99 -32.23
C LYS A 54 0.40 -38.74 -31.51
N LEU A 55 1.28 -37.95 -32.14
CA LEU A 55 1.62 -36.59 -31.69
C LEU A 55 0.76 -35.49 -32.33
N SER A 56 0.08 -35.76 -33.46
CA SER A 56 -0.67 -34.72 -34.19
C SER A 56 -2.13 -34.54 -33.76
N GLN A 57 -2.67 -35.36 -32.86
CA GLN A 57 -4.05 -35.19 -32.33
C GLN A 57 -4.09 -34.74 -30.85
N SER A 58 -2.95 -34.72 -30.16
CA SER A 58 -2.77 -34.10 -28.84
C SER A 58 -2.18 -32.68 -28.89
N GLN A 59 -1.75 -32.23 -30.08
CA GLN A 59 -1.26 -30.87 -30.33
C GLN A 59 -2.31 -29.93 -30.93
N VAL A 60 -3.41 -30.44 -31.49
CA VAL A 60 -4.54 -29.59 -31.97
C VAL A 60 -5.48 -29.18 -30.82
N SER A 61 -5.46 -29.89 -29.70
CA SER A 61 -6.26 -29.59 -28.50
C SER A 61 -5.52 -28.79 -27.43
N LYS A 62 -4.22 -28.49 -27.61
CA LYS A 62 -3.41 -27.65 -26.70
C LYS A 62 -3.03 -26.28 -27.25
N GLN A 63 -3.42 -25.94 -28.47
CA GLN A 63 -3.22 -24.61 -29.07
C GLN A 63 -4.50 -23.73 -29.10
N LYS A 64 -5.61 -24.20 -28.51
CA LYS A 64 -6.90 -23.46 -28.44
C LYS A 64 -7.22 -22.83 -27.08
N ALA A 65 -6.25 -22.78 -26.16
CA ALA A 65 -6.39 -22.11 -24.86
C ALA A 65 -5.16 -21.22 -24.63
N SER A 66 -5.22 -19.90 -24.49
CA SER A 66 -6.30 -18.93 -24.66
C SER A 66 -5.62 -17.59 -24.93
N GLN A 67 -5.46 -17.17 -26.19
CA GLN A 67 -5.26 -15.73 -26.45
C GLN A 67 -6.59 -15.05 -26.14
N GLU A 68 -6.63 -14.31 -25.04
CA GLU A 68 -7.76 -13.45 -24.67
C GLU A 68 -8.08 -12.55 -25.87
N SER A 69 -9.32 -12.57 -26.38
CA SER A 69 -9.67 -11.79 -27.56
C SER A 69 -9.49 -10.29 -27.28
N ALA A 70 -9.07 -9.52 -28.28
CA ALA A 70 -8.82 -8.07 -28.12
C ALA A 70 -10.03 -7.33 -27.50
N ILE A 71 -11.24 -7.78 -27.83
CA ILE A 71 -12.49 -7.26 -27.24
C ILE A 71 -12.51 -7.47 -25.72
N VAL A 72 -12.16 -8.66 -25.22
CA VAL A 72 -12.14 -8.95 -23.78
C VAL A 72 -11.11 -8.07 -23.07
N GLN A 73 -9.95 -7.85 -23.69
CA GLN A 73 -8.93 -6.94 -23.16
C GLN A 73 -9.43 -5.49 -23.09
N HIS A 74 -10.10 -5.00 -24.14
CA HIS A 74 -10.66 -3.64 -24.16
C HIS A 74 -11.71 -3.46 -23.06
N ILE A 75 -12.63 -4.43 -22.90
CA ILE A 75 -13.64 -4.41 -21.84
C ILE A 75 -12.98 -4.43 -20.45
N ARG A 76 -11.92 -5.22 -20.27
CA ARG A 76 -11.15 -5.24 -19.01
C ARG A 76 -10.53 -3.87 -18.71
N ILE A 77 -9.93 -3.22 -19.71
CA ILE A 77 -9.29 -1.90 -19.55
C ILE A 77 -10.33 -0.84 -19.18
N ILE A 78 -11.50 -0.85 -19.84
CA ILE A 78 -12.62 0.05 -19.48
C ILE A 78 -13.02 -0.19 -18.02
N PHE A 79 -13.24 -1.45 -17.63
CA PHE A 79 -13.60 -1.79 -16.25
C PHE A 79 -12.55 -1.27 -15.26
N MET A 80 -11.27 -1.57 -15.47
CA MET A 80 -10.17 -1.14 -14.61
C MET A 80 -10.11 0.37 -14.43
N PHE A 81 -10.23 1.12 -15.52
CA PHE A 81 -10.20 2.57 -15.49
C PHE A 81 -11.27 3.13 -14.54
N TYR A 82 -12.52 2.69 -14.69
CA TYR A 82 -13.61 3.18 -13.85
C TYR A 82 -13.55 2.65 -12.42
N VAL A 83 -13.02 1.46 -12.19
CA VAL A 83 -12.81 0.99 -10.81
C VAL A 83 -11.81 1.89 -10.08
N GLN A 84 -10.70 2.26 -10.74
CA GLN A 84 -9.67 3.13 -10.17
C GLN A 84 -10.08 4.61 -10.07
N PHE A 85 -11.06 5.04 -10.88
CA PHE A 85 -11.52 6.43 -10.92
C PHE A 85 -12.04 6.91 -9.55
N GLY A 86 -11.26 7.73 -8.83
CA GLY A 86 -11.66 8.33 -7.56
C GLY A 86 -11.67 7.40 -6.33
N ASN A 87 -11.21 6.14 -6.43
CA ASN A 87 -11.04 5.27 -5.26
C ASN A 87 -9.71 4.51 -5.32
N LYS A 88 -8.83 4.73 -4.33
CA LYS A 88 -7.45 4.21 -4.29
C LYS A 88 -7.31 2.85 -3.57
N THR A 89 -8.40 2.28 -3.05
CA THR A 89 -8.32 1.11 -2.15
C THR A 89 -8.99 -0.15 -2.70
N SER A 90 -9.90 -0.04 -3.68
CA SER A 90 -10.57 -1.20 -4.28
C SER A 90 -10.44 -1.19 -5.80
N ILE A 91 -9.79 -2.22 -6.33
CA ILE A 91 -9.57 -2.47 -7.77
C ILE A 91 -10.42 -3.61 -8.32
N GLN A 92 -11.18 -4.31 -7.47
CA GLN A 92 -11.90 -5.52 -7.85
C GLN A 92 -13.35 -5.24 -8.21
N TYR A 93 -13.89 -4.11 -7.77
CA TYR A 93 -15.33 -3.87 -7.81
C TYR A 93 -15.67 -2.48 -8.33
N LEU A 94 -16.58 -2.43 -9.28
CA LEU A 94 -17.17 -1.20 -9.78
C LEU A 94 -18.42 -0.88 -8.94
N LYS A 95 -18.62 0.39 -8.56
CA LYS A 95 -19.86 0.86 -7.88
C LYS A 95 -20.87 1.35 -8.92
N SER A 96 -22.17 1.33 -8.58
CA SER A 96 -23.25 1.76 -9.51
C SER A 96 -22.99 3.16 -10.09
N SER A 97 -22.62 4.15 -9.27
CA SER A 97 -22.35 5.52 -9.75
C SER A 97 -21.25 5.60 -10.81
N LYS A 98 -20.20 4.78 -10.68
CA LYS A 98 -19.10 4.71 -11.65
C LYS A 98 -19.47 3.91 -12.89
N PHE A 99 -20.32 2.89 -12.73
CA PHE A 99 -20.89 2.13 -13.83
C PHE A 99 -21.83 2.99 -14.69
N ILE A 100 -22.75 3.73 -14.08
CA ILE A 100 -23.63 4.66 -14.80
C ILE A 100 -22.80 5.72 -15.52
N LYS A 101 -21.76 6.24 -14.86
CA LYS A 101 -20.81 7.17 -15.50
C LYS A 101 -20.11 6.52 -16.70
N SER A 102 -19.67 5.26 -16.61
CA SER A 102 -19.01 4.60 -17.75
C SER A 102 -19.96 4.39 -18.92
N MET A 103 -21.23 4.10 -18.68
CA MET A 103 -22.25 4.01 -19.72
C MET A 103 -22.58 5.39 -20.32
N ALA A 104 -22.57 6.45 -19.51
CA ALA A 104 -22.74 7.83 -19.97
C ALA A 104 -21.57 8.28 -20.84
N ASP A 105 -20.34 8.03 -20.39
CA ASP A 105 -19.10 8.36 -21.12
C ASP A 105 -18.95 7.52 -22.40
N ALA A 106 -19.57 6.33 -22.47
CA ALA A 106 -19.70 5.51 -23.67
C ALA A 106 -20.82 5.97 -24.62
N GLU A 107 -21.58 7.01 -24.27
CA GLU A 107 -22.71 7.51 -25.04
C GLU A 107 -23.82 6.45 -25.24
N ILE A 108 -23.98 5.54 -24.28
CA ILE A 108 -25.02 4.49 -24.31
C ILE A 108 -26.38 5.04 -23.84
N LEU A 109 -26.37 6.11 -23.05
CA LEU A 109 -27.59 6.76 -22.58
C LEU A 109 -28.38 7.33 -23.76
N SER A 110 -29.62 6.87 -23.89
CA SER A 110 -30.52 7.26 -24.97
C SER A 110 -31.96 7.33 -24.46
N GLN A 111 -32.91 7.68 -25.33
CA GLN A 111 -34.34 7.57 -24.99
C GLN A 111 -34.76 6.13 -24.67
N GLU A 112 -34.05 5.12 -25.17
CA GLU A 112 -34.37 3.70 -24.96
C GLU A 112 -33.73 3.10 -23.70
N ILE A 113 -32.62 3.66 -23.23
CA ILE A 113 -31.93 3.26 -21.98
C ILE A 113 -31.60 4.50 -21.16
N THR A 114 -32.31 4.67 -20.05
CA THR A 114 -32.11 5.78 -19.12
C THR A 114 -31.17 5.41 -17.96
N ASN A 115 -30.74 6.40 -17.18
CA ASN A 115 -29.99 6.16 -15.93
C ASN A 115 -30.72 5.20 -14.98
N LYS A 116 -32.05 5.31 -14.89
CA LYS A 116 -32.87 4.44 -14.05
C LYS A 116 -32.85 2.99 -14.55
N ASP A 117 -32.90 2.81 -15.87
CA ASP A 117 -32.82 1.47 -16.47
C ASP A 117 -31.49 0.79 -16.19
N LEU A 118 -30.39 1.55 -16.29
CA LEU A 118 -29.05 1.04 -15.99
C LEU A 118 -28.88 0.68 -14.51
N ASP A 119 -29.43 1.50 -13.62
CA ASP A 119 -29.37 1.25 -12.18
C ASP A 119 -30.16 -0.02 -11.81
N ILE A 120 -31.35 -0.20 -12.39
CA ILE A 120 -32.15 -1.43 -12.24
C ILE A 120 -31.36 -2.66 -12.73
N LEU A 121 -30.77 -2.61 -13.93
CA LEU A 121 -30.00 -3.73 -14.48
C LEU A 121 -28.75 -4.05 -13.65
N TYR A 122 -28.10 -3.01 -13.10
CA TYR A 122 -26.98 -3.14 -12.18
C TYR A 122 -27.40 -3.92 -10.93
N PHE A 123 -28.45 -3.47 -10.23
CA PHE A 123 -28.92 -4.12 -9.00
C PHE A 123 -29.43 -5.55 -9.23
N GLN A 124 -30.09 -5.80 -10.36
CA GLN A 124 -30.51 -7.14 -10.75
C GLN A 124 -29.31 -8.09 -10.93
N THR A 125 -28.22 -7.60 -11.51
CA THR A 125 -27.04 -8.42 -11.82
C THR A 125 -26.12 -8.60 -10.60
N THR A 126 -26.04 -7.60 -9.72
CA THR A 126 -25.28 -7.71 -8.47
C THR A 126 -26.05 -8.40 -7.33
N LYS A 127 -27.31 -8.79 -7.52
CA LYS A 127 -28.18 -9.34 -6.46
C LYS A 127 -28.24 -8.38 -5.24
N ASN A 128 -28.36 -7.09 -5.52
CA ASN A 128 -28.36 -6.00 -4.53
C ASN A 128 -27.04 -5.79 -3.75
N THR A 129 -25.91 -6.33 -4.21
CA THR A 129 -24.60 -5.92 -3.67
C THR A 129 -24.14 -4.60 -4.28
N GLU A 130 -23.46 -3.75 -3.50
CA GLU A 130 -22.98 -2.43 -3.96
C GLU A 130 -21.82 -2.51 -4.96
N THR A 131 -21.31 -3.71 -5.21
CA THR A 131 -20.09 -4.00 -5.95
C THR A 131 -20.36 -4.91 -7.14
N LEU A 132 -19.88 -4.52 -8.30
CA LEU A 132 -19.94 -5.25 -9.56
C LEU A 132 -18.55 -5.80 -9.91
N THR A 133 -18.42 -7.13 -10.06
CA THR A 133 -17.19 -7.78 -10.52
C THR A 133 -17.01 -7.63 -12.04
N LEU A 134 -15.81 -7.96 -12.55
CA LEU A 134 -15.55 -7.94 -13.99
C LEU A 134 -16.47 -8.90 -14.76
N ASP A 135 -16.76 -10.09 -14.22
CA ASP A 135 -17.64 -11.06 -14.87
C ASP A 135 -19.09 -10.59 -14.88
N GLN A 136 -19.56 -10.01 -13.76
CA GLN A 136 -20.90 -9.40 -13.70
C GLN A 136 -21.01 -8.19 -14.64
N PHE A 137 -19.94 -7.39 -14.77
CA PHE A 137 -19.89 -6.27 -15.71
C PHE A 137 -20.02 -6.73 -17.16
N LYS A 138 -19.30 -7.79 -17.53
CA LYS A 138 -19.40 -8.44 -18.84
C LYS A 138 -20.83 -8.93 -19.12
N ASP A 139 -21.46 -9.62 -18.18
CA ASP A 139 -22.85 -10.07 -18.33
C ASP A 139 -23.84 -8.91 -18.46
N LEU A 140 -23.62 -7.84 -17.71
CA LEU A 140 -24.43 -6.64 -17.74
C LEU A 140 -24.36 -5.93 -19.10
N LEU A 141 -23.18 -5.87 -19.72
CA LEU A 141 -23.02 -5.33 -21.08
C LEU A 141 -23.84 -6.11 -22.12
N VAL A 142 -23.93 -7.44 -21.99
CA VAL A 142 -24.77 -8.27 -22.88
C VAL A 142 -26.26 -7.95 -22.69
N LYS A 143 -26.72 -7.81 -21.44
CA LYS A 143 -28.11 -7.42 -21.15
C LYS A 143 -28.46 -6.05 -21.73
N ILE A 144 -27.53 -5.09 -21.62
CA ILE A 144 -27.67 -3.75 -22.21
C ILE A 144 -27.73 -3.82 -23.74
N ALA A 145 -26.83 -4.60 -24.35
CA ALA A 145 -26.81 -4.78 -25.79
C ALA A 145 -28.14 -5.33 -26.32
N VAL A 146 -28.70 -6.34 -25.66
CA VAL A 146 -30.01 -6.91 -26.03
C VAL A 146 -31.14 -5.89 -25.88
N LYS A 147 -31.13 -5.10 -24.79
CA LYS A 147 -32.15 -4.06 -24.57
C LYS A 147 -32.08 -2.93 -25.59
N LEU A 148 -30.87 -2.53 -26.00
CA LEU A 148 -30.63 -1.43 -26.93
C LEU A 148 -30.88 -1.81 -28.39
N TYR A 149 -30.41 -2.97 -28.83
CA TYR A 149 -30.47 -3.35 -30.25
C TYR A 149 -31.62 -4.30 -30.59
N LYS A 150 -32.32 -4.85 -29.58
CA LYS A 150 -33.50 -5.73 -29.73
C LYS A 150 -33.33 -6.87 -30.74
N SER A 151 -32.08 -7.29 -31.00
CA SER A 151 -31.78 -8.36 -31.95
C SER A 151 -31.98 -9.74 -31.28
N PRO A 152 -32.51 -10.73 -32.02
CA PRO A 152 -32.77 -12.07 -31.48
C PRO A 152 -31.47 -12.82 -31.12
N GLU A 153 -30.34 -12.41 -31.70
CA GLU A 153 -29.04 -13.01 -31.45
C GLU A 153 -28.20 -12.10 -30.55
N GLN A 154 -27.91 -12.58 -29.34
CA GLN A 154 -27.18 -11.82 -28.30
C GLN A 154 -25.77 -11.43 -28.76
N SER A 155 -25.10 -12.32 -29.50
CA SER A 155 -23.77 -12.09 -30.07
C SER A 155 -23.75 -10.88 -31.02
N LYS A 156 -24.73 -10.77 -31.92
CA LYS A 156 -24.85 -9.63 -32.84
C LYS A 156 -25.14 -8.32 -32.10
N SER A 157 -26.04 -8.35 -31.11
CA SER A 157 -26.34 -7.19 -30.28
C SER A 157 -25.09 -6.68 -29.56
N PHE A 158 -24.29 -7.59 -28.98
CA PHE A 158 -23.06 -7.22 -28.27
C PHE A 158 -22.00 -6.63 -29.21
N VAL A 159 -21.83 -7.18 -30.42
CA VAL A 159 -20.90 -6.63 -31.42
C VAL A 159 -21.28 -5.19 -31.80
N LEU A 160 -22.57 -4.91 -31.97
CA LEU A 160 -23.06 -3.55 -32.25
C LEU A 160 -22.77 -2.60 -31.09
N LEU A 161 -23.03 -3.02 -29.84
CA LEU A 161 -22.69 -2.23 -28.65
C LEU A 161 -21.19 -1.91 -28.59
N TYR A 162 -20.35 -2.91 -28.86
CA TYR A 162 -18.91 -2.76 -28.84
C TYR A 162 -18.40 -1.81 -29.94
N LYS A 163 -18.80 -2.02 -31.19
CA LYS A 163 -18.36 -1.19 -32.33
C LYS A 163 -18.83 0.26 -32.22
N ASN A 164 -20.07 0.48 -31.74
CA ASN A 164 -20.65 1.82 -31.75
C ASN A 164 -20.22 2.67 -30.53
N HIS A 165 -20.00 2.01 -29.38
CA HIS A 165 -19.80 2.70 -28.09
C HIS A 165 -18.51 2.28 -27.38
N LEU A 166 -18.35 1.00 -27.03
CA LEU A 166 -17.30 0.58 -26.09
C LEU A 166 -15.89 0.67 -26.69
N SER A 167 -15.73 0.42 -28.00
CA SER A 167 -14.45 0.59 -28.69
C SER A 167 -13.96 2.05 -28.66
N LYS A 168 -14.86 3.01 -28.94
CA LYS A 168 -14.56 4.45 -28.85
C LYS A 168 -14.21 4.88 -27.43
N LEU A 169 -14.94 4.36 -26.44
CA LEU A 169 -14.63 4.63 -25.03
C LEU A 169 -13.25 4.09 -24.66
N TYR A 170 -12.91 2.88 -25.11
CA TYR A 170 -11.58 2.30 -24.93
C TYR A 170 -10.49 3.19 -25.54
N GLU A 171 -10.65 3.61 -26.80
CA GLU A 171 -9.70 4.51 -27.49
C GLU A 171 -9.52 5.81 -26.71
N LYS A 172 -10.63 6.42 -26.26
CA LYS A 172 -10.60 7.63 -25.43
C LYS A 172 -9.83 7.44 -24.13
N ILE A 173 -10.06 6.34 -23.42
CA ILE A 173 -9.31 6.01 -22.19
C ILE A 173 -7.83 5.81 -22.51
N ASN A 174 -7.52 5.04 -23.55
CA ASN A 174 -6.16 4.68 -23.91
C ASN A 174 -5.31 5.87 -24.41
N ASP A 175 -5.95 6.81 -25.11
CA ASP A 175 -5.26 7.92 -25.78
C ASP A 175 -5.29 9.23 -24.99
N GLN A 176 -6.30 9.46 -24.15
CA GLN A 176 -6.55 10.77 -23.53
C GLN A 176 -6.44 10.78 -22.00
N THR A 177 -6.03 9.68 -21.36
CA THR A 177 -5.94 9.61 -19.89
C THR A 177 -4.57 9.17 -19.40
N ASP A 178 -4.18 9.64 -18.21
CA ASP A 178 -2.94 9.22 -17.53
C ASP A 178 -2.89 7.69 -17.32
N PHE A 179 -4.04 7.06 -17.12
CA PHE A 179 -4.18 5.61 -17.01
C PHE A 179 -3.80 4.90 -18.31
N GLY A 180 -4.30 5.40 -19.45
CA GLY A 180 -3.92 4.90 -20.77
C GLY A 180 -2.43 5.07 -21.06
N TYR A 181 -1.85 6.21 -20.67
CA TYR A 181 -0.41 6.46 -20.79
C TYR A 181 0.42 5.47 -19.94
N ASP A 182 0.02 5.22 -18.69
CA ASP A 182 0.67 4.25 -17.82
C ASP A 182 0.57 2.82 -18.39
N LEU A 183 -0.57 2.41 -18.97
CA LEU A 183 -0.71 1.11 -19.65
C LEU A 183 0.19 0.98 -20.88
N LYS A 184 0.24 2.00 -21.74
CA LYS A 184 1.14 2.02 -22.90
C LYS A 184 2.60 1.92 -22.50
N ARG A 185 2.97 2.55 -21.38
CA ARG A 185 4.32 2.46 -20.82
C ARG A 185 4.64 1.05 -20.33
N ILE A 186 3.68 0.38 -19.70
CA ILE A 186 3.79 -1.02 -19.29
C ILE A 186 4.01 -1.92 -20.52
N ASP A 187 3.25 -1.71 -21.60
CA ASP A 187 3.41 -2.49 -22.82
C ASP A 187 4.73 -2.18 -23.55
N ALA A 188 5.15 -0.91 -23.57
CA ALA A 188 6.46 -0.51 -24.13
C ALA A 188 7.63 -1.13 -23.34
N CYS A 189 7.54 -1.21 -22.02
CA CYS A 189 8.53 -1.88 -21.17
C CYS A 189 8.76 -3.34 -21.60
N ARG A 190 7.70 -4.08 -21.93
CA ARG A 190 7.82 -5.47 -22.39
C ARG A 190 8.63 -5.60 -23.68
N SER A 191 8.52 -4.63 -24.58
CA SER A 191 9.30 -4.61 -25.83
C SER A 191 10.80 -4.37 -25.61
N GLN A 192 11.20 -3.93 -24.41
CA GLN A 192 12.59 -3.68 -24.05
C GLN A 192 13.24 -4.83 -23.26
N ILE A 193 12.51 -5.92 -23.01
CA ILE A 193 13.06 -7.12 -22.37
C ILE A 193 13.85 -7.89 -23.43
N ASP A 194 15.16 -7.72 -23.43
CA ASP A 194 16.09 -8.37 -24.34
C ASP A 194 16.81 -9.57 -23.67
N GLU A 195 17.72 -10.20 -24.41
CA GLU A 195 18.49 -11.35 -23.94
C GLU A 195 19.36 -11.01 -22.71
N GLN A 196 19.89 -9.78 -22.63
CA GLN A 196 20.68 -9.32 -21.49
C GLN A 196 19.82 -9.20 -20.22
N PHE A 197 18.59 -8.74 -20.38
CA PHE A 197 17.59 -8.70 -19.32
C PHE A 197 17.32 -10.10 -18.75
N LEU A 198 17.10 -11.07 -19.63
CA LEU A 198 16.85 -12.46 -19.24
C LEU A 198 18.09 -13.09 -18.60
N GLU A 199 19.30 -12.75 -19.05
CA GLU A 199 20.55 -13.21 -18.44
C GLU A 199 20.64 -12.75 -16.97
N ILE A 200 20.42 -11.45 -16.70
CA ILE A 200 20.42 -10.94 -15.32
C ILE A 200 19.33 -11.61 -14.48
N VAL A 201 18.11 -11.72 -15.01
CA VAL A 201 17.00 -12.40 -14.31
C VAL A 201 17.38 -13.84 -13.96
N SER A 202 18.06 -14.56 -14.86
CA SER A 202 18.49 -15.95 -14.62
C SER A 202 19.51 -16.06 -13.48
N GLN A 203 20.40 -15.07 -13.33
CA GLN A 203 21.42 -15.03 -12.28
C GLN A 203 20.80 -14.81 -10.90
N VAL A 204 19.80 -13.91 -10.79
CA VAL A 204 19.12 -13.61 -9.51
C VAL A 204 17.90 -14.49 -9.24
N GLN A 205 17.52 -15.35 -10.19
CA GLN A 205 16.29 -16.14 -10.16
C GLN A 205 16.14 -16.97 -8.88
N GLY A 206 17.22 -17.60 -8.43
CA GLY A 206 17.20 -18.46 -7.24
C GLY A 206 16.83 -17.71 -5.97
N LEU A 207 17.32 -16.48 -5.81
CA LEU A 207 17.03 -15.63 -4.66
C LEU A 207 15.63 -15.00 -4.76
N LEU A 208 15.26 -14.51 -5.95
CA LEU A 208 13.90 -13.99 -6.19
C LEU A 208 12.83 -15.06 -5.97
N CYS A 209 13.10 -16.33 -6.32
CA CYS A 209 12.18 -17.44 -6.08
C CYS A 209 11.98 -17.69 -4.57
N LYS A 210 13.04 -17.55 -3.76
CA LYS A 210 12.94 -17.66 -2.30
C LYS A 210 12.16 -16.49 -1.69
N ILE A 211 12.38 -15.27 -2.20
CA ILE A 211 11.62 -14.09 -1.78
C ILE A 211 10.13 -14.26 -2.12
N HIS A 212 9.82 -14.72 -3.35
CA HIS A 212 8.45 -15.02 -3.76
C HIS A 212 7.80 -16.05 -2.84
N GLY A 213 8.48 -17.17 -2.54
CA GLY A 213 7.96 -18.19 -1.61
C GLY A 213 7.75 -17.68 -0.18
N TYR A 214 8.60 -16.75 0.29
CA TYR A 214 8.45 -16.10 1.59
C TYR A 214 7.22 -15.17 1.63
N VAL A 215 7.07 -14.33 0.61
CA VAL A 215 5.99 -13.33 0.52
C VAL A 215 4.64 -13.99 0.32
N PHE A 216 4.56 -14.95 -0.60
CA PHE A 216 3.31 -15.60 -1.01
C PHE A 216 3.19 -17.00 -0.41
N SER A 217 3.43 -17.10 0.91
CA SER A 217 3.39 -18.35 1.68
C SER A 217 1.96 -18.86 1.91
N ASP A 218 0.98 -17.96 2.05
CA ASP A 218 -0.44 -18.30 2.12
C ASP A 218 -1.10 -18.11 0.73
N GLN A 219 -1.27 -19.22 0.02
CA GLN A 219 -1.78 -19.30 -1.35
C GLN A 219 -3.26 -19.62 -1.35
N SER A 220 -4.01 -18.87 -0.55
CA SER A 220 -5.45 -18.96 -0.56
C SER A 220 -5.99 -18.73 -1.98
N GLN A 221 -7.13 -19.33 -2.31
CA GLN A 221 -7.80 -19.07 -3.58
C GLN A 221 -8.37 -17.63 -3.69
N LYS A 222 -8.15 -16.78 -2.68
CA LYS A 222 -8.74 -15.44 -2.59
C LYS A 222 -7.76 -14.38 -3.09
N VAL A 223 -8.12 -13.77 -4.23
CA VAL A 223 -7.37 -12.68 -4.87
C VAL A 223 -7.04 -11.54 -3.91
N SER A 224 -7.94 -11.20 -2.99
CA SER A 224 -7.74 -10.13 -2.00
C SER A 224 -6.58 -10.40 -1.03
N GLN A 225 -6.34 -11.67 -0.66
CA GLN A 225 -5.23 -12.02 0.24
C GLN A 225 -3.89 -11.97 -0.50
N ILE A 226 -3.84 -12.49 -1.72
CA ILE A 226 -2.65 -12.40 -2.60
C ILE A 226 -2.31 -10.93 -2.87
N GLN A 227 -3.32 -10.11 -3.15
CA GLN A 227 -3.16 -8.67 -3.32
C GLN A 227 -2.59 -8.03 -2.04
N SER A 228 -3.12 -8.38 -0.86
CA SER A 228 -2.62 -7.87 0.42
C SER A 228 -1.14 -8.22 0.63
N GLN A 229 -0.75 -9.46 0.35
CA GLN A 229 0.65 -9.92 0.42
C GLN A 229 1.55 -9.15 -0.54
N TYR A 230 1.11 -8.96 -1.78
CA TYR A 230 1.84 -8.17 -2.78
C TYR A 230 2.04 -6.72 -2.31
N MET A 231 0.99 -6.07 -1.79
CA MET A 231 1.08 -4.70 -1.29
C MET A 231 1.98 -4.60 -0.06
N HIS A 232 1.89 -5.56 0.85
CA HIS A 232 2.75 -5.64 2.03
C HIS A 232 4.22 -5.85 1.65
N PHE A 233 4.50 -6.72 0.66
CA PHE A 233 5.83 -6.88 0.10
C PHE A 233 6.39 -5.56 -0.42
N LEU A 234 5.65 -4.84 -1.26
CA LEU A 234 6.10 -3.57 -1.81
C LEU A 234 6.35 -2.51 -0.73
N GLN A 235 5.63 -2.54 0.39
CA GLN A 235 5.87 -1.66 1.54
C GLN A 235 7.11 -2.07 2.33
N GLN A 236 7.26 -3.36 2.65
CA GLN A 236 8.42 -3.86 3.41
C GLN A 236 9.74 -3.67 2.68
N PHE A 237 9.73 -3.82 1.35
CA PHE A 237 10.89 -3.63 0.50
C PHE A 237 11.09 -2.16 0.08
N GLU A 238 10.36 -1.23 0.70
CA GLU A 238 10.46 0.22 0.47
C GLU A 238 10.21 0.65 -0.99
N ILE A 239 9.46 -0.15 -1.75
CA ILE A 239 9.06 0.19 -3.12
C ILE A 239 7.89 1.18 -3.11
N ILE A 240 6.93 1.00 -2.20
CA ILE A 240 5.89 1.99 -1.91
C ILE A 240 6.28 2.77 -0.65
N PRO A 241 6.19 4.12 -0.65
CA PRO A 241 5.79 5.00 -1.74
C PRO A 241 6.96 5.53 -2.58
N LEU A 242 8.19 5.06 -2.35
CA LEU A 242 9.41 5.70 -2.86
C LEU A 242 9.61 5.59 -4.38
N ILE A 243 9.20 4.46 -4.97
CA ILE A 243 9.39 4.16 -6.39
C ILE A 243 8.06 4.30 -7.15
N ILE A 244 6.98 3.74 -6.60
CA ILE A 244 5.63 3.85 -7.16
C ILE A 244 4.61 4.15 -6.07
N THR A 245 3.50 4.75 -6.49
CA THR A 245 2.35 4.98 -5.61
C THR A 245 1.56 3.68 -5.40
N GLN A 246 0.76 3.65 -4.33
CA GLN A 246 -0.14 2.53 -4.05
C GLN A 246 -1.12 2.25 -5.21
N THR A 247 -1.59 3.29 -5.89
CA THR A 247 -2.47 3.18 -7.06
C THR A 247 -1.78 2.52 -8.25
N LYS A 248 -0.52 2.89 -8.53
CA LYS A 248 0.26 2.25 -9.61
C LYS A 248 0.58 0.79 -9.29
N ALA A 249 0.91 0.48 -8.03
CA ALA A 249 1.13 -0.89 -7.59
C ALA A 249 -0.11 -1.77 -7.80
N GLN A 250 -1.28 -1.27 -7.42
CA GLN A 250 -2.55 -1.96 -7.61
C GLN A 250 -2.89 -2.16 -9.10
N MET A 251 -2.61 -1.17 -9.95
CA MET A 251 -2.78 -1.28 -11.40
C MET A 251 -1.92 -2.39 -11.98
N ILE A 252 -0.62 -2.39 -11.66
CA ILE A 252 0.35 -3.42 -12.11
C ILE A 252 -0.09 -4.81 -11.64
N PHE A 253 -0.50 -4.93 -10.38
CA PHE A 253 -1.01 -6.19 -9.85
C PHE A 253 -2.24 -6.69 -10.62
N PHE A 254 -3.25 -5.84 -10.81
CA PHE A 254 -4.49 -6.25 -11.47
C PHE A 254 -4.26 -6.67 -12.93
N ASP A 255 -3.44 -5.89 -13.63
CA ASP A 255 -3.06 -6.15 -15.02
C ASP A 255 -2.40 -7.53 -15.13
N LEU A 256 -1.35 -7.79 -14.35
CA LEU A 256 -0.65 -9.08 -14.31
C LEU A 256 -1.52 -10.24 -13.80
N PHE A 257 -2.44 -9.99 -12.88
CA PHE A 257 -3.30 -11.03 -12.33
C PHE A 257 -4.20 -11.64 -13.42
N HIS A 258 -4.76 -10.81 -14.31
CA HIS A 258 -5.74 -11.23 -15.31
C HIS A 258 -5.17 -11.58 -16.68
N ARG A 259 -3.85 -11.44 -16.89
CA ARG A 259 -3.17 -11.91 -18.10
C ARG A 259 -2.17 -13.03 -17.81
N ASP A 260 -1.73 -13.70 -18.86
CA ASP A 260 -0.57 -14.57 -18.81
C ASP A 260 0.71 -13.73 -18.80
N SER A 261 1.72 -14.19 -18.05
CA SER A 261 3.03 -13.53 -18.05
C SER A 261 3.72 -13.75 -19.39
N ILE A 262 4.44 -12.74 -19.85
CA ILE A 262 5.32 -12.88 -21.03
C ILE A 262 6.61 -13.62 -20.69
N LEU A 263 6.98 -13.68 -19.40
CA LEU A 263 8.15 -14.40 -18.94
C LEU A 263 7.79 -15.88 -18.77
N ASN A 264 8.64 -16.75 -19.30
CA ASN A 264 8.51 -18.19 -19.12
C ASN A 264 9.65 -18.70 -18.23
N LEU A 265 9.59 -18.37 -16.93
CA LEU A 265 10.66 -18.68 -15.99
C LEU A 265 10.54 -20.12 -15.46
N LYS A 266 11.70 -20.76 -15.25
CA LYS A 266 11.76 -22.06 -14.56
C LYS A 266 11.22 -21.91 -13.12
N ASN A 267 10.52 -22.92 -12.61
CA ASN A 267 9.80 -22.88 -11.32
C ASN A 267 8.55 -21.99 -11.29
N ASP A 268 7.92 -21.73 -12.43
CA ASP A 268 6.57 -21.15 -12.43
C ASP A 268 5.59 -22.15 -11.78
N GLY A 269 5.34 -21.93 -10.49
CA GLY A 269 4.52 -22.83 -9.67
C GLY A 269 3.04 -22.82 -10.07
N LYS A 270 2.22 -23.61 -9.36
CA LYS A 270 0.75 -23.67 -9.53
C LYS A 270 0.01 -22.47 -8.92
N PHE A 271 0.71 -21.41 -8.57
CA PHE A 271 0.17 -20.28 -7.82
C PHE A 271 -0.63 -19.33 -8.71
N LEU A 272 -1.70 -18.74 -8.17
CA LEU A 272 -2.55 -17.78 -8.91
C LEU A 272 -1.76 -16.52 -9.32
N PHE A 273 -0.87 -16.05 -8.45
CA PHE A 273 0.16 -15.06 -8.77
C PHE A 273 1.52 -15.73 -8.75
N ASN A 274 1.89 -16.25 -9.91
CA ASN A 274 3.05 -17.11 -10.11
C ASN A 274 4.38 -16.33 -10.10
N PHE A 275 5.48 -17.07 -10.20
CA PHE A 275 6.81 -16.49 -10.09
C PHE A 275 7.13 -15.58 -11.29
N SER A 276 6.69 -15.97 -12.50
CA SER A 276 6.85 -15.15 -13.70
C SER A 276 6.15 -13.79 -13.56
N LYS A 277 4.90 -13.77 -13.06
CA LYS A 277 4.16 -12.53 -12.77
C LYS A 277 4.84 -11.67 -11.71
N PHE A 278 5.43 -12.30 -10.69
CA PHE A 278 6.19 -11.58 -9.68
C PHE A 278 7.42 -10.89 -10.27
N VAL A 279 8.24 -11.60 -11.06
CA VAL A 279 9.41 -10.98 -11.70
C VAL A 279 8.99 -9.92 -12.71
N GLU A 280 7.97 -10.18 -13.54
CA GLU A 280 7.44 -9.19 -14.49
C GLU A 280 6.95 -7.92 -13.76
N SER A 281 6.36 -8.05 -12.57
CA SER A 281 5.98 -6.90 -11.77
C SER A 281 7.17 -6.03 -11.35
N LEU A 282 8.30 -6.64 -10.96
CA LEU A 282 9.52 -5.90 -10.59
C LEU A 282 10.13 -5.19 -11.80
N ILE A 283 10.12 -5.83 -12.96
CA ILE A 283 10.56 -5.20 -14.21
C ILE A 283 9.69 -3.98 -14.51
N ILE A 284 8.36 -4.13 -14.48
CA ILE A 284 7.46 -2.99 -14.73
C ILE A 284 7.68 -1.86 -13.71
N ILE A 285 7.89 -2.20 -12.43
CA ILE A 285 8.16 -1.24 -11.36
C ILE A 285 9.45 -0.45 -11.61
N SER A 286 10.53 -1.11 -12.06
CA SER A 286 11.82 -0.43 -12.28
C SER A 286 11.69 0.66 -13.34
N PHE A 287 10.89 0.39 -14.38
CA PHE A 287 10.61 1.34 -15.45
C PHE A 287 9.77 2.53 -14.99
N HIS A 288 9.13 2.50 -13.83
CA HIS A 288 8.40 3.65 -13.27
C HIS A 288 9.27 4.59 -12.41
N GLN A 289 10.55 4.26 -12.16
CA GLN A 289 11.44 5.05 -11.29
C GLN A 289 11.85 6.43 -11.84
N VAL A 290 11.71 6.70 -13.15
CA VAL A 290 12.27 7.92 -13.77
C VAL A 290 11.31 8.54 -14.80
N GLN A 291 11.18 9.88 -14.78
CA GLN A 291 10.43 10.69 -15.77
C GLN A 291 11.30 11.18 -16.94
N GLU A 292 12.61 10.88 -16.95
CA GLU A 292 13.57 11.31 -17.97
C GLU A 292 13.86 10.23 -19.02
N ASN A 293 13.84 10.62 -20.29
CA ASN A 293 13.68 9.75 -21.47
C ASN A 293 14.90 8.91 -21.92
N ASN A 294 15.99 8.77 -21.15
CA ASN A 294 17.27 8.26 -21.70
C ASN A 294 18.03 7.21 -20.85
N GLN A 295 17.42 6.54 -19.87
CA GLN A 295 18.10 5.48 -19.12
C GLN A 295 17.75 4.08 -19.65
N ASN A 296 18.75 3.18 -19.72
CA ASN A 296 18.56 1.79 -20.12
C ASN A 296 17.68 1.07 -19.09
N GLY A 297 16.62 0.41 -19.54
CA GLY A 297 15.69 -0.33 -18.68
C GLY A 297 16.36 -1.39 -17.81
N LEU A 298 17.45 -1.99 -18.30
CA LEU A 298 18.26 -2.94 -17.54
C LEU A 298 18.91 -2.29 -16.31
N ASP A 299 19.47 -1.09 -16.46
CA ASP A 299 20.11 -0.37 -15.36
C ASP A 299 19.09 0.02 -14.28
N LEU A 300 17.87 0.40 -14.68
CA LEU A 300 16.78 0.67 -13.76
C LEU A 300 16.38 -0.57 -12.96
N PHE A 301 16.34 -1.73 -13.61
CA PHE A 301 16.04 -3.00 -12.94
C PHE A 301 17.14 -3.38 -11.95
N ILE A 302 18.41 -3.20 -12.30
CA ILE A 302 19.54 -3.39 -11.38
C ILE A 302 19.40 -2.45 -10.17
N GLN A 303 19.13 -1.17 -10.38
CA GLN A 303 18.94 -0.20 -9.30
C GLN A 303 17.76 -0.57 -8.38
N LEU A 304 16.68 -1.12 -8.93
CA LEU A 304 15.57 -1.66 -8.13
C LEU A 304 16.04 -2.82 -7.25
N LEU A 305 16.79 -3.77 -7.80
CA LEU A 305 17.34 -4.90 -7.05
C LEU A 305 18.31 -4.44 -5.94
N GLU A 306 19.15 -3.45 -6.23
CA GLU A 306 20.04 -2.80 -5.24
C GLU A 306 19.25 -2.18 -4.08
N ARG A 307 18.17 -1.48 -4.39
CA ARG A 307 17.31 -0.89 -3.35
C ARG A 307 16.60 -1.97 -2.54
N MET A 308 16.08 -3.01 -3.21
CA MET A 308 15.46 -4.14 -2.53
C MET A 308 16.44 -4.79 -1.56
N GLU A 309 17.70 -5.04 -1.94
CA GLU A 309 18.71 -5.62 -1.06
C GLU A 309 19.00 -4.77 0.19
N ASN A 310 18.99 -3.44 0.03
CA ASN A 310 19.27 -2.50 1.12
C ASN A 310 18.06 -2.26 2.04
N SER A 311 16.86 -2.63 1.61
CA SER A 311 15.62 -2.40 2.36
C SER A 311 15.56 -3.17 3.69
N GLN A 312 14.77 -2.65 4.64
CA GLN A 312 14.48 -3.36 5.89
C GLN A 312 13.82 -4.72 5.63
N GLY A 313 12.91 -4.81 4.66
CA GLY A 313 12.25 -6.06 4.27
C GLY A 313 13.22 -7.17 3.88
N PHE A 314 14.25 -6.85 3.11
CA PHE A 314 15.27 -7.83 2.73
C PHE A 314 16.16 -8.23 3.93
N GLN A 315 16.45 -7.31 4.85
CA GLN A 315 17.17 -7.64 6.09
C GLN A 315 16.36 -8.60 6.97
N PHE A 316 15.04 -8.41 7.08
CA PHE A 316 14.15 -9.33 7.80
C PHE A 316 14.09 -10.70 7.12
N PHE A 317 13.92 -10.74 5.79
CA PHE A 317 13.96 -11.96 4.99
C PHE A 317 15.28 -12.74 5.20
N SER A 318 16.42 -12.04 5.16
CA SER A 318 17.74 -12.65 5.33
C SER A 318 17.93 -13.26 6.72
N LYS A 319 17.48 -12.56 7.78
CA LYS A 319 17.51 -13.04 9.16
C LYS A 319 16.66 -14.29 9.37
N GLN A 320 15.46 -14.33 8.81
CA GLN A 320 14.53 -15.47 8.94
C GLN A 320 15.01 -16.72 8.19
N ASN A 321 15.77 -16.54 7.10
CA ASN A 321 16.29 -17.65 6.29
C ASN A 321 17.73 -18.05 6.64
N TYR A 322 18.29 -17.55 7.75
CA TYR A 322 19.66 -17.82 8.19
C TYR A 322 20.73 -17.58 7.11
N GLN A 323 20.53 -16.59 6.23
CA GLN A 323 21.47 -16.31 5.15
C GLN A 323 22.58 -15.37 5.61
N THR A 324 23.84 -15.77 5.43
CA THR A 324 25.01 -14.90 5.54
C THR A 324 25.24 -14.19 4.21
N LYS A 325 25.62 -12.91 4.22
CA LYS A 325 25.91 -12.14 3.00
C LYS A 325 27.13 -12.76 2.29
N ASN A 326 26.90 -13.46 1.19
CA ASN A 326 27.90 -14.03 0.30
C ASN A 326 27.45 -13.83 -1.16
N GLU A 327 28.32 -14.09 -2.14
CA GLU A 327 28.02 -13.86 -3.57
C GLU A 327 26.77 -14.61 -4.09
N GLN A 328 26.27 -15.61 -3.36
CA GLN A 328 25.07 -16.38 -3.71
C GLN A 328 23.79 -15.88 -3.01
N THR A 329 23.89 -14.89 -2.11
CA THR A 329 22.78 -14.33 -1.33
C THR A 329 22.55 -12.84 -1.57
N GLN A 330 23.27 -12.23 -2.51
CA GLN A 330 23.08 -10.83 -2.92
C GLN A 330 22.17 -10.76 -4.15
N LEU A 331 21.28 -9.77 -4.17
CA LEU A 331 20.54 -9.40 -5.38
C LEU A 331 21.43 -8.57 -6.32
N VAL A 332 22.50 -7.98 -5.78
CA VAL A 332 23.48 -7.16 -6.50
C VAL A 332 24.77 -7.93 -6.69
N MET A 333 25.09 -8.26 -7.94
CA MET A 333 26.42 -8.74 -8.30
C MET A 333 27.38 -7.55 -8.43
N PRO A 334 28.67 -7.67 -8.09
CA PRO A 334 29.67 -6.69 -8.51
C PRO A 334 29.74 -6.67 -10.05
N LEU A 335 29.10 -5.67 -10.66
CA LEU A 335 28.99 -5.43 -12.11
C LEU A 335 30.34 -5.07 -12.77
N THR A 336 31.33 -5.96 -12.69
CA THR A 336 32.63 -5.82 -13.38
C THR A 336 32.78 -6.74 -14.59
N ARG A 337 31.76 -7.52 -14.98
CA ARG A 337 31.90 -8.52 -16.06
C ARG A 337 30.93 -8.48 -17.24
N VAL A 338 29.97 -7.56 -17.29
CA VAL A 338 29.06 -7.48 -18.46
C VAL A 338 29.61 -6.54 -19.54
N ASN A 339 30.41 -5.52 -19.19
CA ASN A 339 31.03 -4.62 -20.17
C ASN A 339 32.39 -5.09 -20.72
N SER A 340 32.98 -6.16 -20.20
CA SER A 340 34.29 -6.67 -20.63
C SER A 340 34.23 -7.69 -21.78
N ALA A 341 33.04 -8.13 -22.19
CA ALA A 341 32.87 -9.03 -23.35
C ALA A 341 33.04 -8.33 -24.72
N LYS A 342 33.19 -6.99 -24.75
CA LYS A 342 33.49 -6.23 -25.99
C LYS A 342 34.85 -5.52 -26.00
N GLN A 343 35.70 -5.74 -24.99
CA GLN A 343 37.07 -5.15 -24.94
C GLN A 343 38.20 -6.17 -24.75
N SER A 344 37.93 -7.48 -24.87
CA SER A 344 38.97 -8.52 -24.87
C SER A 344 39.65 -8.70 -26.24
N ARG A 345 40.05 -7.59 -26.86
CA ARG A 345 41.12 -7.54 -27.86
C ARG A 345 41.76 -6.18 -27.73
N ILE A 346 42.77 -6.09 -26.87
CA ILE A 346 43.87 -5.11 -26.79
C ILE A 346 44.32 -5.09 -25.31
N SER A 347 45.62 -5.31 -25.11
CA SER A 347 46.37 -5.19 -23.84
C SER A 347 46.65 -6.47 -23.05
N THR A 348 47.30 -7.44 -23.68
CA THR A 348 48.33 -8.29 -23.04
C THR A 348 49.68 -7.60 -23.13
N VAL A 349 49.85 -6.46 -22.49
CA VAL A 349 51.16 -5.84 -22.17
C VAL A 349 50.88 -4.97 -20.94
N TYR A 350 51.77 -4.96 -19.94
CA TYR A 350 51.63 -4.32 -18.62
C TYR A 350 50.97 -5.16 -17.52
N GLN A 351 51.51 -6.36 -17.30
CA GLN A 351 51.34 -7.08 -16.03
C GLN A 351 52.69 -7.40 -15.35
N SER A 352 53.61 -6.43 -15.37
CA SER A 352 54.92 -6.58 -14.76
C SER A 352 55.49 -5.26 -14.25
N GLN A 353 54.80 -4.57 -13.31
CA GLN A 353 55.45 -3.53 -12.48
C GLN A 353 54.71 -2.98 -11.24
N GLN A 354 53.77 -3.70 -10.62
CA GLN A 354 53.19 -3.26 -9.32
C GLN A 354 53.11 -4.37 -8.26
N GLN A 355 54.21 -5.09 -8.09
CA GLN A 355 54.50 -5.84 -6.86
C GLN A 355 55.76 -5.23 -6.22
N GLN A 356 55.63 -4.03 -5.66
CA GLN A 356 56.56 -3.45 -4.68
C GLN A 356 56.02 -2.07 -4.26
N LEU A 357 55.15 -2.07 -3.24
CA LEU A 357 54.91 -0.99 -2.28
C LEU A 357 53.75 -1.40 -1.37
N ASN A 358 53.96 -2.49 -0.63
CA ASN A 358 53.12 -2.87 0.50
C ASN A 358 54.02 -3.12 1.71
N SER A 359 54.55 -2.03 2.25
CA SER A 359 55.18 -1.97 3.57
C SER A 359 55.29 -0.50 3.97
N ASN A 360 54.20 0.06 4.48
CA ASN A 360 54.16 1.17 5.46
C ASN A 360 52.75 1.78 5.48
N LEU A 361 51.85 1.21 6.29
CA LEU A 361 50.70 1.91 6.91
C LEU A 361 50.00 0.94 7.88
N LYS A 362 50.78 0.43 8.84
CA LYS A 362 50.29 -0.11 10.11
C LYS A 362 50.79 0.83 11.21
N GLN A 363 50.24 2.04 11.26
CA GLN A 363 50.30 2.96 12.41
C GLN A 363 49.48 4.20 12.06
N SER A 364 48.17 4.14 12.30
CA SER A 364 47.23 5.27 12.50
C SER A 364 45.79 4.73 12.52
N GLN A 365 45.50 3.83 13.46
CA GLN A 365 44.12 3.43 13.81
C GLN A 365 44.10 3.09 15.30
N LEU A 366 44.36 4.10 16.15
CA LEU A 366 44.11 4.04 17.60
C LEU A 366 43.91 5.45 18.17
N VAL A 367 43.25 6.37 17.46
CA VAL A 367 42.69 7.61 18.04
C VAL A 367 41.55 8.08 17.13
N GLU A 368 40.33 7.59 17.33
CA GLU A 368 39.08 8.31 16.99
C GLU A 368 37.79 7.68 17.56
N ASP A 369 37.88 6.68 18.45
CA ASP A 369 36.74 6.09 19.18
C ASP A 369 36.41 6.78 20.51
N SER A 370 36.73 8.08 20.66
CA SER A 370 36.57 8.80 21.93
C SER A 370 36.04 10.23 21.77
N LYS A 371 34.97 10.41 21.00
CA LYS A 371 34.09 11.59 21.09
C LYS A 371 32.59 11.24 21.10
N GLN A 372 32.24 10.09 21.68
CA GLN A 372 30.85 9.75 22.01
C GLN A 372 30.72 9.68 23.53
N TYR A 373 30.82 10.84 24.19
CA TYR A 373 30.45 10.99 25.59
C TYR A 373 29.48 12.15 25.77
N LYS A 374 28.32 11.80 26.35
CA LYS A 374 27.51 12.61 27.27
C LYS A 374 26.92 13.93 26.76
N ILE A 375 25.67 13.86 26.27
CA ILE A 375 24.65 14.89 26.56
C ILE A 375 23.35 14.15 26.91
N ASN A 376 23.26 13.67 28.15
CA ASN A 376 21.98 13.38 28.82
C ASN A 376 21.68 14.55 29.77
N SER A 377 21.67 15.77 29.23
CA SER A 377 21.00 16.91 29.87
C SER A 377 19.60 16.97 29.27
N GLN A 378 18.57 16.86 30.10
CA GLN A 378 17.18 17.05 29.67
C GLN A 378 17.07 18.37 28.91
N ILE A 379 16.61 18.31 27.65
CA ILE A 379 16.33 19.50 26.86
C ILE A 379 15.20 20.27 27.56
N PRO A 380 15.41 21.52 27.99
CA PRO A 380 14.35 22.31 28.61
C PRO A 380 13.22 22.53 27.59
N TYR A 381 11.97 22.40 28.04
CA TYR A 381 10.78 22.56 27.19
C TYR A 381 10.77 21.67 25.93
N GLU A 382 11.35 20.46 26.01
CA GLU A 382 11.49 19.55 24.87
C GLU A 382 10.17 19.31 24.13
N LYS A 383 9.06 19.16 24.88
CA LYS A 383 7.74 18.90 24.32
C LYS A 383 7.22 20.10 23.51
N GLU A 384 7.31 21.28 24.08
CA GLU A 384 6.88 22.54 23.46
C GLU A 384 7.72 22.83 22.20
N LEU A 385 9.05 22.67 22.30
CA LEU A 385 9.96 22.84 21.17
C LEU A 385 9.69 21.82 20.06
N ARG A 386 9.41 20.57 20.42
CA ARG A 386 9.06 19.53 19.45
C ARG A 386 7.74 19.85 18.74
N ASN A 387 6.74 20.38 19.45
CA ASN A 387 5.49 20.83 18.84
C ASN A 387 5.72 21.92 17.78
N ILE A 388 6.57 22.91 18.08
CA ILE A 388 6.92 23.97 17.13
C ILE A 388 7.69 23.38 15.95
N PHE A 389 8.71 22.56 16.20
CA PHE A 389 9.52 21.94 15.16
C PHE A 389 8.68 21.11 14.18
N GLU A 390 7.79 20.26 14.70
CA GLU A 390 6.90 19.44 13.89
C GLU A 390 5.91 20.30 13.10
N TYR A 391 5.33 21.34 13.71
CA TYR A 391 4.41 22.27 13.04
C TYR A 391 5.07 22.92 11.81
N TYR A 392 6.27 23.48 11.95
CA TYR A 392 6.96 24.11 10.82
C TYR A 392 7.49 23.10 9.81
N SER A 393 7.86 21.90 10.24
CA SER A 393 8.28 20.81 9.33
C SER A 393 7.15 20.39 8.40
N GLN A 394 5.90 20.42 8.88
CA GLN A 394 4.70 20.03 8.13
C GLN A 394 4.22 21.07 7.11
N ILE A 395 4.67 22.33 7.18
CA ILE A 395 4.20 23.39 6.26
C ILE A 395 4.51 23.00 4.81
N GLY A 396 3.48 22.81 3.99
CA GLY A 396 3.61 22.37 2.59
C GLY A 396 4.03 20.91 2.40
N GLU A 397 4.29 20.15 3.48
CA GLU A 397 4.67 18.74 3.46
C GLU A 397 4.06 18.02 4.69
N PRO A 398 2.74 17.72 4.71
CA PRO A 398 2.01 17.31 5.93
C PRO A 398 2.55 16.05 6.65
N ILE A 399 3.26 15.19 5.92
CA ILE A 399 3.83 13.93 6.41
C ILE A 399 5.23 14.14 7.03
N ASN A 400 5.86 15.29 6.79
CA ASN A 400 7.21 15.57 7.27
C ASN A 400 7.20 16.03 8.74
N LEU A 401 7.55 15.10 9.64
CA LEU A 401 7.73 15.34 11.07
C LEU A 401 9.20 15.36 11.51
N VAL A 402 10.12 15.07 10.59
CA VAL A 402 11.50 14.69 10.93
C VAL A 402 12.51 15.78 10.55
N ASN A 403 12.23 16.52 9.47
CA ASN A 403 13.23 17.37 8.84
C ASN A 403 12.71 18.79 8.59
N LEU A 404 13.49 19.77 9.05
CA LEU A 404 13.24 21.19 8.83
C LEU A 404 14.16 21.72 7.72
N LYS A 405 13.58 22.24 6.64
CA LYS A 405 14.32 22.89 5.54
C LYS A 405 14.75 24.30 5.96
N SER A 406 15.85 24.83 5.39
CA SER A 406 16.37 26.18 5.70
C SER A 406 15.28 27.26 5.61
N ILE A 407 14.47 27.24 4.55
CA ILE A 407 13.39 28.22 4.37
C ILE A 407 12.32 28.17 5.47
N LYS A 408 12.03 26.96 6.00
CA LYS A 408 11.06 26.75 7.08
C LYS A 408 11.65 27.14 8.44
N TYR A 409 12.94 26.86 8.64
CA TYR A 409 13.70 27.28 9.82
C TYR A 409 13.75 28.81 9.92
N LYS A 410 14.09 29.52 8.83
CA LYS A 410 14.06 30.98 8.80
C LYS A 410 12.67 31.54 9.08
N LYS A 411 11.63 30.95 8.48
CA LYS A 411 10.25 31.35 8.75
C LYS A 411 9.87 31.15 10.22
N LEU A 412 10.27 30.05 10.85
CA LEU A 412 10.08 29.79 12.28
C LEU A 412 10.74 30.89 13.11
N LEU A 413 12.03 31.16 12.89
CA LEU A 413 12.76 32.17 13.65
C LEU A 413 12.23 33.59 13.43
N GLN A 414 11.69 33.86 12.25
CA GLN A 414 11.02 35.13 11.96
C GLN A 414 9.68 35.23 12.70
N ASN A 415 8.90 34.15 12.72
CA ASN A 415 7.58 34.14 13.36
C ASN A 415 7.64 34.18 14.89
N CYS A 416 8.68 33.61 15.52
CA CYS A 416 8.92 33.83 16.94
C CYS A 416 9.61 35.17 17.24
N GLY A 417 9.97 35.95 16.22
CA GLY A 417 10.60 37.25 16.38
C GLY A 417 12.10 37.21 16.67
N ILE A 418 12.77 36.04 16.67
CA ILE A 418 14.23 35.93 16.83
C ILE A 418 14.95 36.64 15.68
N ILE A 419 14.52 36.42 14.44
CA ILE A 419 15.01 37.22 13.31
C ILE A 419 14.36 38.60 13.37
N GLY A 420 15.20 39.63 13.44
CA GLY A 420 14.79 41.03 13.54
C GLY A 420 14.95 41.61 14.95
N SER A 421 14.94 40.78 16.01
CA SER A 421 15.25 41.22 17.38
C SER A 421 16.67 40.87 17.82
N LEU A 422 17.09 39.62 17.60
CA LEU A 422 18.38 39.10 18.08
C LEU A 422 19.37 38.85 16.95
N ILE A 423 18.91 38.33 15.82
CA ILE A 423 19.77 37.92 14.71
C ILE A 423 19.25 38.43 13.37
N THR A 424 20.12 38.49 12.36
CA THR A 424 19.74 38.80 10.98
C THR A 424 19.35 37.53 10.20
N GLN A 425 18.73 37.71 9.02
CA GLN A 425 18.47 36.60 8.09
C GLN A 425 19.76 35.86 7.68
N VAL A 426 20.88 36.58 7.55
CA VAL A 426 22.19 36.02 7.21
C VAL A 426 22.73 35.16 8.34
N ASP A 427 22.56 35.61 9.58
CA ASP A 427 22.94 34.83 10.76
C ASP A 427 22.13 33.55 10.86
N ALA A 428 20.82 33.60 10.57
CA ALA A 428 19.97 32.42 10.56
C ALA A 428 20.44 31.37 9.53
N ASP A 429 20.84 31.79 8.33
CA ASP A 429 21.44 30.89 7.34
C ASP A 429 22.78 30.30 7.81
N MET A 430 23.61 31.12 8.47
CA MET A 430 24.87 30.66 9.05
C MET A 430 24.65 29.58 10.11
N PHE A 431 23.73 29.80 11.06
CA PHE A 431 23.40 28.83 12.10
C PHE A 431 22.80 27.55 11.53
N TYR A 432 21.95 27.65 10.50
CA TYR A 432 21.43 26.47 9.81
C TYR A 432 22.55 25.63 9.18
N ILE A 433 23.51 26.27 8.51
CA ILE A 433 24.65 25.58 7.89
C ILE A 433 25.58 24.96 8.94
N GLN A 434 25.80 25.65 10.06
CA GLN A 434 26.69 25.17 11.12
C GLN A 434 26.10 24.00 11.90
N SER A 435 24.78 23.97 12.06
CA SER A 435 24.07 22.92 12.78
C SER A 435 23.69 21.71 11.91
N THR A 436 23.83 21.79 10.58
CA THR A 436 23.51 20.67 9.67
C THR A 436 24.75 19.91 9.22
N PRO A 437 24.69 18.56 9.11
CA PRO A 437 25.83 17.77 8.68
C PRO A 437 26.20 18.05 7.21
N LYS A 438 27.47 18.39 6.96
CA LYS A 438 28.02 18.55 5.60
C LYS A 438 28.15 17.18 4.93
N LYS A 439 27.60 17.01 3.72
CA LYS A 439 27.96 15.86 2.86
C LYS A 439 29.47 15.93 2.57
N LYS A 440 30.22 14.86 2.91
CA LYS A 440 31.63 14.74 2.49
C LYS A 440 31.67 14.76 0.96
N LEU A 441 32.29 15.79 0.39
CA LEU A 441 32.60 15.85 -1.04
C LEU A 441 33.83 14.97 -1.28
N ASP A 442 33.74 13.97 -2.16
CA ASP A 442 34.91 13.21 -2.61
C ASP A 442 35.93 14.15 -3.24
N SER A 443 37.13 14.19 -2.65
CA SER A 443 38.21 15.15 -2.93
C SER A 443 39.05 14.80 -4.17
N THR A 444 38.45 14.27 -5.23
CA THR A 444 39.17 13.92 -6.47
C THR A 444 38.86 14.82 -7.67
N LYS A 445 38.05 15.87 -7.51
CA LYS A 445 37.80 16.85 -8.58
C LYS A 445 38.08 18.27 -8.11
N SER A 446 39.18 18.84 -8.60
CA SER A 446 39.54 20.24 -8.40
C SER A 446 38.40 21.18 -8.84
N PRO A 447 37.98 22.15 -8.01
CA PRO A 447 36.90 23.06 -8.36
C PRO A 447 37.43 24.13 -9.33
N LYS A 448 36.81 24.25 -10.50
CA LYS A 448 36.97 25.43 -11.35
C LYS A 448 36.13 26.56 -10.75
N PHE A 449 36.81 27.55 -10.18
CA PHE A 449 36.19 28.81 -9.75
C PHE A 449 35.51 29.50 -10.95
N LYS A 450 34.18 29.62 -10.89
CA LYS A 450 33.45 30.68 -11.59
C LYS A 450 32.75 31.52 -10.53
N VAL A 451 33.24 32.74 -10.38
CA VAL A 451 32.69 33.80 -9.53
C VAL A 451 31.36 34.26 -10.13
N ASN A 452 30.38 34.54 -9.28
CA ASN A 452 29.00 35.00 -9.54
C ASN A 452 27.93 33.90 -9.75
N LYS A 453 27.46 33.33 -8.64
CA LYS A 453 26.07 32.84 -8.46
C LYS A 453 25.80 32.62 -6.96
N LEU A 454 25.32 33.66 -6.27
CA LEU A 454 25.02 33.66 -4.84
C LEU A 454 23.61 33.09 -4.50
N TYR A 455 22.93 32.44 -5.45
CA TYR A 455 21.55 31.95 -5.27
C TYR A 455 21.29 30.47 -5.62
N ASP A 456 22.32 29.66 -5.92
CA ASP A 456 22.16 28.23 -6.31
C ASP A 456 22.67 27.24 -5.23
N ASN A 457 22.59 27.58 -3.94
CA ASN A 457 23.15 26.76 -2.84
C ASN A 457 22.14 25.84 -2.09
N ASP A 458 20.91 25.70 -2.57
CA ASP A 458 19.92 24.82 -1.95
C ASP A 458 20.22 23.31 -2.11
N ASN A 459 21.20 22.94 -2.93
CA ASN A 459 21.50 21.54 -3.25
C ASN A 459 22.68 20.91 -2.48
N GLN A 460 23.34 21.63 -1.55
CA GLN A 460 24.54 21.10 -0.86
C GLN A 460 24.45 20.98 0.68
N ASN A 461 23.39 21.47 1.32
CA ASN A 461 23.25 21.39 2.78
C ASN A 461 22.33 20.23 3.21
N GLY A 462 22.71 19.50 4.26
CA GLY A 462 21.90 18.44 4.87
C GLY A 462 20.59 18.98 5.44
N LYS A 463 19.57 18.12 5.60
CA LYS A 463 18.31 18.49 6.27
C LYS A 463 18.53 18.60 7.79
N MET A 464 17.94 19.61 8.43
CA MET A 464 18.02 19.82 9.88
C MET A 464 17.00 18.92 10.60
N ASP A 465 17.47 18.03 11.48
CA ASP A 465 16.62 17.26 12.39
C ASP A 465 16.37 18.03 13.70
N PHE A 466 15.59 17.46 14.63
CA PHE A 466 15.25 18.11 15.90
C PHE A 466 16.48 18.43 16.77
N ILE A 467 17.49 17.57 16.76
CA ILE A 467 18.70 17.78 17.57
C ILE A 467 19.51 18.93 16.98
N ASN A 468 19.66 18.96 15.66
CA ASN A 468 20.31 20.05 14.93
C ASN A 468 19.56 21.37 15.15
N PHE A 469 18.23 21.34 15.19
CA PHE A 469 17.41 22.50 15.52
C PHE A 469 17.69 23.01 16.94
N TYR A 470 17.68 22.15 17.95
CA TYR A 470 18.00 22.55 19.33
C TYR A 470 19.43 23.11 19.44
N ASN A 471 20.40 22.44 18.82
CA ASN A 471 21.78 22.91 18.78
C ASN A 471 21.88 24.30 18.13
N SER A 472 21.10 24.56 17.08
CA SER A 472 21.08 25.89 16.46
C SER A 472 20.55 26.98 17.41
N LEU A 473 19.54 26.67 18.24
CA LEU A 473 19.05 27.60 19.26
C LEU A 473 20.09 27.82 20.35
N GLN A 474 20.80 26.77 20.75
CA GLN A 474 21.91 26.87 21.70
C GLN A 474 23.02 27.78 21.16
N MET A 475 23.38 27.66 19.88
CA MET A 475 24.35 28.56 19.24
C MET A 475 23.88 30.03 19.19
N ILE A 476 22.58 30.25 18.97
CA ILE A 476 21.99 31.60 19.04
C ILE A 476 22.07 32.13 20.48
N ALA A 477 21.72 31.32 21.48
CA ALA A 477 21.77 31.71 22.88
C ALA A 477 23.21 32.03 23.34
N GLU A 478 24.18 31.20 22.96
CA GLU A 478 25.62 31.41 23.20
C GLU A 478 26.10 32.75 22.65
N ARG A 479 25.64 33.11 21.44
CA ARG A 479 26.16 34.28 20.71
C ARG A 479 25.44 35.58 21.03
N PHE A 480 24.14 35.53 21.36
CA PHE A 480 23.30 36.72 21.44
C PHE A 480 22.44 36.81 22.71
N ASN A 481 22.37 35.77 23.54
CA ASN A 481 21.55 35.75 24.76
C ASN A 481 22.34 35.35 26.02
N GLY A 482 23.64 35.67 26.08
CA GLY A 482 24.46 35.42 27.26
C GLY A 482 24.57 33.94 27.66
N ASN A 483 24.39 33.03 26.71
CA ASN A 483 24.34 31.57 26.92
C ASN A 483 23.12 31.07 27.73
N ASP A 484 22.08 31.90 27.89
CA ASP A 484 20.82 31.50 28.50
C ASP A 484 19.83 30.97 27.45
N ILE A 485 19.87 29.65 27.23
CA ILE A 485 18.95 28.98 26.32
C ILE A 485 17.50 28.95 26.86
N THR A 486 17.33 28.87 28.18
CA THR A 486 16.01 28.79 28.81
C THR A 486 15.27 30.11 28.66
N GLY A 487 15.93 31.24 28.94
CA GLY A 487 15.36 32.56 28.71
C GLY A 487 15.01 32.83 27.24
N LEU A 488 15.84 32.36 26.31
CA LEU A 488 15.56 32.46 24.87
C LEU A 488 14.29 31.68 24.48
N ILE A 489 14.14 30.46 25.00
CA ILE A 489 12.95 29.63 24.75
C ILE A 489 11.70 30.29 25.33
N GLU A 490 11.75 30.70 26.60
CA GLU A 490 10.61 31.31 27.30
C GLU A 490 10.16 32.62 26.65
N GLN A 491 11.10 33.46 26.20
CA GLN A 491 10.77 34.76 25.63
C GLN A 491 10.21 34.67 24.21
N PHE A 492 10.72 33.78 23.36
CA PHE A 492 10.39 33.78 21.93
C PHE A 492 9.60 32.55 21.48
N LEU A 493 9.95 31.36 21.97
CA LEU A 493 9.39 30.10 21.45
C LEU A 493 8.10 29.70 22.17
N ILE A 494 8.01 29.90 23.49
CA ILE A 494 6.79 29.57 24.26
C ILE A 494 5.57 30.41 23.83
N PRO A 495 5.68 31.73 23.57
CA PRO A 495 4.56 32.51 23.02
C PRO A 495 4.12 31.99 21.66
N LEU A 496 5.06 31.60 20.80
CA LEU A 496 4.75 31.02 19.49
C LEU A 496 4.05 29.66 19.61
N GLU A 497 4.47 28.79 20.55
CA GLU A 497 3.76 27.53 20.84
C GLU A 497 2.33 27.79 21.26
N THR A 498 2.13 28.77 22.16
CA THR A 498 0.81 29.14 22.67
C THR A 498 -0.08 29.66 21.55
N GLN A 499 0.45 30.50 20.66
CA GLN A 499 -0.26 30.99 19.48
C GLN A 499 -0.68 29.84 18.56
N ILE A 500 0.26 28.94 18.20
CA ILE A 500 -0.03 27.77 17.35
C ILE A 500 -1.10 26.88 18.00
N ARG A 501 -1.07 26.75 19.34
CA ARG A 501 -2.05 25.97 20.08
C ARG A 501 -3.45 26.59 20.01
N ILE A 502 -3.55 27.91 20.15
CA ILE A 502 -4.81 28.66 20.04
C ILE A 502 -5.38 28.54 18.62
N GLU A 503 -4.57 28.76 17.59
CA GLU A 503 -5.01 28.65 16.18
C GLU A 503 -5.54 27.24 15.85
N LYS A 504 -4.87 26.20 16.36
CA LYS A 504 -5.34 24.81 16.21
C LYS A 504 -6.65 24.54 16.95
N GLN A 505 -6.84 25.14 18.12
CA GLN A 505 -8.06 25.00 18.92
C GLN A 505 -9.23 25.68 18.22
N GLU A 506 -9.06 26.91 17.71
CA GLU A 506 -10.09 27.63 16.95
C GLU A 506 -10.50 26.87 15.69
N TYR A 507 -9.55 26.30 14.95
CA TYR A 507 -9.84 25.49 13.77
C TYR A 507 -10.72 24.28 14.10
N ILE A 508 -10.47 23.60 15.22
CA ILE A 508 -11.28 22.47 15.68
C ILE A 508 -12.70 22.91 16.03
N LEU A 509 -12.86 24.06 16.68
CA LEU A 509 -14.16 24.61 17.02
C LEU A 509 -14.95 25.05 15.78
N GLN A 510 -14.28 25.60 14.76
CA GLN A 510 -14.91 25.93 13.47
C GLN A 510 -15.45 24.68 12.77
N ILE A 511 -14.70 23.57 12.78
CA ILE A 511 -15.19 22.29 12.26
C ILE A 511 -16.42 21.84 13.05
N LEU A 512 -16.39 21.93 14.37
CA LEU A 512 -17.53 21.54 15.20
C LEU A 512 -18.78 22.35 14.88
N MET A 513 -18.67 23.67 14.75
CA MET A 513 -19.79 24.55 14.35
C MET A 513 -20.35 24.14 12.99
N MET A 514 -19.49 23.93 11.99
CA MET A 514 -19.91 23.48 10.66
C MET A 514 -20.70 22.15 10.70
N ILE A 515 -20.34 21.23 11.59
CA ILE A 515 -21.03 19.95 11.73
C ILE A 515 -22.37 20.14 12.45
N LEU A 516 -22.42 20.94 13.52
CA LEU A 516 -23.62 21.18 14.31
C LEU A 516 -24.70 21.96 13.54
N ASP A 517 -24.30 22.75 12.54
CA ASP A 517 -25.23 23.47 11.66
C ASP A 517 -25.92 22.56 10.61
N ASP A 518 -25.41 21.36 10.34
CA ASP A 518 -26.00 20.41 9.38
C ASP A 518 -27.09 19.54 10.04
N GLN A 519 -28.35 19.75 9.64
CA GLN A 519 -29.50 19.00 10.15
C GLN A 519 -29.40 17.48 9.93
N ARG A 520 -28.72 17.03 8.87
CA ARG A 520 -28.53 15.59 8.60
C ARG A 520 -27.60 14.98 9.62
N ILE A 521 -26.55 15.71 10.00
CA ILE A 521 -25.59 15.25 11.00
C ILE A 521 -26.19 15.28 12.41
N ASN A 522 -27.05 16.26 12.72
CA ASN A 522 -27.77 16.26 14.00
C ASN A 522 -28.65 15.01 14.19
N LYS A 523 -29.32 14.53 13.12
CA LYS A 523 -30.04 13.25 13.15
C LYS A 523 -29.09 12.06 13.36
N LEU A 524 -27.91 12.12 12.73
CA LEU A 524 -26.88 11.09 12.91
C LEU A 524 -26.35 11.08 14.35
N PHE A 525 -26.24 12.23 15.01
CA PHE A 525 -25.77 12.35 16.39
C PHE A 525 -26.68 11.62 17.39
N GLU A 526 -28.01 11.69 17.21
CA GLU A 526 -28.95 10.96 18.06
C GLU A 526 -28.66 9.45 18.02
N ILE A 527 -28.45 8.90 16.82
CA ILE A 527 -28.15 7.47 16.62
C ILE A 527 -26.75 7.12 17.14
N MET A 528 -25.77 8.00 16.91
CA MET A 528 -24.40 7.80 17.40
C MET A 528 -24.33 7.79 18.92
N GLN A 529 -25.12 8.61 19.61
CA GLN A 529 -25.14 8.64 21.07
C GLN A 529 -25.58 7.31 21.66
N GLU A 530 -26.66 6.72 21.15
CA GLU A 530 -27.10 5.37 21.58
C GLU A 530 -26.04 4.31 21.25
N HIS A 531 -25.45 4.38 20.06
CA HIS A 531 -24.48 3.38 19.63
C HIS A 531 -23.16 3.43 20.42
N PHE A 532 -22.67 4.63 20.73
CA PHE A 532 -21.42 4.81 21.47
C PHE A 532 -21.57 4.67 22.97
N GLU A 533 -22.79 4.61 23.50
CA GLU A 533 -23.03 4.50 24.94
C GLU A 533 -22.29 3.33 25.62
N PRO A 534 -22.32 2.09 25.09
CA PRO A 534 -21.61 0.99 25.72
C PRO A 534 -20.09 1.19 25.69
N TYR A 535 -19.58 1.84 24.63
CA TYR A 535 -18.15 2.15 24.51
C TYR A 535 -17.75 3.28 25.46
N TYR A 536 -18.50 4.38 25.51
CA TYR A 536 -18.26 5.49 26.43
C TYR A 536 -18.22 5.00 27.89
N ASN A 537 -19.22 4.22 28.30
CA ASN A 537 -19.32 3.66 29.65
C ASN A 537 -18.22 2.62 29.97
N HIS A 538 -17.59 2.04 28.94
CA HIS A 538 -16.44 1.15 29.16
C HIS A 538 -15.17 1.92 29.56
N TYR A 539 -14.98 3.12 29.00
CA TYR A 539 -13.78 3.94 29.22
C TYR A 539 -13.94 5.01 30.29
N THR A 540 -15.16 5.27 30.76
CA THR A 540 -15.43 6.14 31.90
C THR A 540 -16.65 5.69 32.71
N LYS A 541 -16.69 6.08 33.99
CA LYS A 541 -17.84 5.85 34.88
C LYS A 541 -18.86 7.00 34.87
N ASP A 542 -18.38 8.24 34.68
CA ASP A 542 -19.20 9.45 34.66
C ASP A 542 -18.80 10.34 33.46
N LEU A 543 -17.79 11.20 33.65
CA LEU A 543 -17.26 12.07 32.59
C LEU A 543 -15.94 11.52 32.06
N MET A 544 -15.72 11.59 30.75
CA MET A 544 -14.52 11.04 30.13
C MET A 544 -13.33 11.98 30.32
N THR A 545 -12.28 11.47 30.93
CA THR A 545 -10.98 12.18 31.06
C THR A 545 -10.14 12.00 29.79
N LEU A 546 -9.12 12.84 29.61
CA LEU A 546 -8.17 12.72 28.50
C LEU A 546 -7.53 11.31 28.46
N SER A 547 -7.22 10.72 29.61
CA SER A 547 -6.65 9.38 29.70
C SER A 547 -7.61 8.31 29.14
N GLY A 548 -8.89 8.37 29.55
CA GLY A 548 -9.93 7.47 29.04
C GLY A 548 -10.16 7.62 27.54
N TYR A 549 -10.23 8.88 27.07
CA TYR A 549 -10.37 9.20 25.65
C TYR A 549 -9.18 8.71 24.81
N MET A 550 -7.94 8.93 25.26
CA MET A 550 -6.75 8.46 24.55
C MET A 550 -6.66 6.94 24.53
N LYS A 551 -7.12 6.27 25.60
CA LYS A 551 -7.21 4.81 25.65
C LYS A 551 -8.25 4.29 24.66
N PHE A 552 -9.43 4.90 24.58
CA PHE A 552 -10.43 4.60 23.55
C PHE A 552 -9.83 4.77 22.15
N CYS A 553 -9.22 5.93 21.85
CA CYS A 553 -8.64 6.17 20.53
C CYS A 553 -7.52 5.18 20.17
N SER A 554 -6.79 4.67 21.16
CA SER A 554 -5.78 3.63 20.94
C SER A 554 -6.40 2.26 20.69
N ASP A 555 -7.36 1.84 21.50
CA ASP A 555 -8.00 0.52 21.39
C ASP A 555 -8.80 0.37 20.09
N PHE A 556 -9.34 1.48 19.56
CA PHE A 556 -10.10 1.52 18.29
C PHE A 556 -9.25 1.94 17.08
N GLU A 557 -7.92 1.89 17.19
CA GLU A 557 -6.97 2.18 16.11
C GLU A 557 -7.12 3.58 15.46
N LEU A 558 -7.60 4.57 16.22
CA LEU A 558 -7.66 5.96 15.80
C LEU A 558 -6.30 6.65 15.99
N ALA A 559 -5.58 6.32 17.07
CA ALA A 559 -4.27 6.85 17.36
C ALA A 559 -3.17 6.15 16.53
N ASN A 560 -2.19 6.91 16.05
CA ASN A 560 -1.00 6.47 15.27
C ASN A 560 -1.30 5.90 13.87
N ALA A 561 -2.45 5.26 13.65
CA ALA A 561 -2.84 4.73 12.35
C ALA A 561 -3.57 5.75 11.47
N MET A 562 -4.31 6.69 12.08
CA MET A 562 -5.17 7.65 11.37
C MET A 562 -4.87 9.09 11.74
N VAL A 563 -4.71 9.34 13.05
CA VAL A 563 -4.50 10.67 13.61
C VAL A 563 -3.35 10.61 14.63
N SER A 564 -2.52 11.65 14.67
CA SER A 564 -1.44 11.71 15.65
C SER A 564 -1.99 11.87 17.07
N LYS A 565 -1.27 11.35 18.07
CA LYS A 565 -1.68 11.52 19.49
C LYS A 565 -1.81 12.98 19.88
N GLY A 566 -0.97 13.87 19.31
CA GLY A 566 -1.06 15.31 19.50
C GLY A 566 -2.37 15.88 18.99
N GLN A 567 -2.77 15.55 17.75
CA GLN A 567 -4.04 16.00 17.17
C GLN A 567 -5.25 15.50 17.98
N LEU A 568 -5.26 14.24 18.42
CA LEU A 568 -6.33 13.70 19.26
C LEU A 568 -6.45 14.45 20.59
N MET A 569 -5.32 14.76 21.23
CA MET A 569 -5.29 15.56 22.45
C MET A 569 -5.82 16.98 22.20
N HIS A 570 -5.50 17.59 21.05
CA HIS A 570 -6.04 18.91 20.70
C HIS A 570 -7.56 18.87 20.49
N VAL A 571 -8.09 17.84 19.83
CA VAL A 571 -9.56 17.66 19.67
C VAL A 571 -10.23 17.56 21.03
N PHE A 572 -9.71 16.70 21.91
CA PHE A 572 -10.25 16.56 23.26
C PHE A 572 -10.24 17.88 24.03
N LYS A 573 -9.10 18.57 24.05
CA LYS A 573 -8.96 19.83 24.79
C LYS A 573 -9.86 20.94 24.25
N ALA A 574 -9.98 21.04 22.93
CA ALA A 574 -10.86 22.03 22.30
C ALA A 574 -12.32 21.80 22.70
N ILE A 575 -12.79 20.56 22.67
CA ILE A 575 -14.19 20.24 23.01
C ILE A 575 -14.45 20.37 24.52
N ALA A 576 -13.53 19.90 25.36
CA ALA A 576 -13.64 20.06 26.82
C ALA A 576 -13.67 21.54 27.24
N SER A 577 -12.94 22.39 26.51
CA SER A 577 -12.89 23.83 26.80
C SER A 577 -14.24 24.55 26.63
N LEU A 578 -15.19 24.01 25.85
CA LEU A 578 -16.51 24.62 25.63
C LEU A 578 -17.31 24.74 26.93
N ASN A 579 -17.12 23.79 27.85
CA ASN A 579 -17.77 23.79 29.16
C ASN A 579 -16.83 24.22 30.29
N SER A 580 -15.63 24.71 29.96
CA SER A 580 -14.55 25.01 30.94
C SER A 580 -14.20 23.83 31.85
N THR A 581 -14.30 22.60 31.34
CA THR A 581 -14.00 21.37 32.08
C THR A 581 -12.74 20.69 31.54
N GLU A 582 -12.10 19.85 32.37
CA GLU A 582 -11.01 18.96 31.91
C GLU A 582 -11.52 17.59 31.42
N THR A 583 -12.84 17.43 31.39
CA THR A 583 -13.55 16.21 31.01
C THR A 583 -14.60 16.52 29.95
N ILE A 584 -14.97 15.50 29.18
CA ILE A 584 -16.05 15.58 28.19
C ILE A 584 -17.19 14.64 28.58
N ASP A 585 -18.42 15.05 28.31
CA ASP A 585 -19.60 14.19 28.47
C ASP A 585 -19.81 13.27 27.24
N LYS A 586 -20.87 12.47 27.28
CA LYS A 586 -21.24 11.53 26.21
C LYS A 586 -21.51 12.22 24.87
N ARG A 587 -22.15 13.39 24.90
CA ARG A 587 -22.48 14.16 23.69
C ARG A 587 -21.22 14.73 23.08
N GLN A 588 -20.40 15.38 23.91
CA GLN A 588 -19.10 15.93 23.53
C GLN A 588 -18.13 14.85 23.03
N PHE A 589 -18.23 13.63 23.56
CA PHE A 589 -17.50 12.48 23.03
C PHE A 589 -17.89 12.16 21.59
N VAL A 590 -19.19 12.10 21.28
CA VAL A 590 -19.68 11.87 19.90
C VAL A 590 -19.27 13.02 18.98
N GLU A 591 -19.33 14.27 19.46
CA GLU A 591 -18.84 15.44 18.75
C GLU A 591 -17.33 15.32 18.45
N ALA A 592 -16.53 14.86 19.41
CA ALA A 592 -15.09 14.62 19.23
C ALA A 592 -14.79 13.58 18.16
N ILE A 593 -15.52 12.46 18.16
CA ILE A 593 -15.41 11.44 17.10
C ILE A 593 -15.78 12.02 15.74
N SER A 594 -16.80 12.87 15.69
CA SER A 594 -17.26 13.49 14.44
C SER A 594 -16.23 14.47 13.89
N VAL A 595 -15.62 15.29 14.74
CA VAL A 595 -14.51 16.17 14.34
C VAL A 595 -13.30 15.36 13.86
N ILE A 596 -12.95 14.27 14.55
CA ILE A 596 -11.91 13.33 14.09
C ILE A 596 -12.22 12.82 12.67
N ALA A 597 -13.47 12.48 12.39
CA ALA A 597 -13.87 12.00 11.06
C ALA A 597 -13.62 13.06 9.97
N ILE A 598 -13.93 14.33 10.24
CA ILE A 598 -13.66 15.41 9.30
C ILE A 598 -12.15 15.61 9.09
N LEU A 599 -11.37 15.55 10.17
CA LEU A 599 -9.91 15.69 10.11
C LEU A 599 -9.24 14.56 9.30
N ILE A 600 -9.73 13.32 9.44
CA ILE A 600 -9.20 12.15 8.71
C ILE A 600 -9.60 12.20 7.23
N TYR A 601 -10.87 12.46 6.95
CA TYR A 601 -11.44 12.34 5.60
C TYR A 601 -11.63 13.68 4.92
N ASN A 602 -10.64 14.59 5.04
CA ASN A 602 -10.68 15.93 4.44
C ASN A 602 -10.89 15.93 2.91
N ASN A 603 -10.54 14.83 2.22
CA ASN A 603 -10.70 14.65 0.77
C ASN A 603 -12.11 14.24 0.33
N VAL A 604 -13.01 13.94 1.26
CA VAL A 604 -14.42 13.67 0.96
C VAL A 604 -15.18 14.99 1.04
N ASN A 605 -16.13 15.24 0.15
CA ASN A 605 -16.85 16.52 0.16
C ASN A 605 -18.02 16.54 1.17
N ASP A 606 -18.64 15.39 1.44
CA ASP A 606 -19.81 15.30 2.32
C ASP A 606 -19.43 14.90 3.74
N ASN A 607 -19.72 15.78 4.71
CA ASN A 607 -19.36 15.60 6.12
C ASN A 607 -20.10 14.43 6.78
N GLU A 608 -21.35 14.17 6.38
CA GLU A 608 -22.13 13.03 6.84
C GLU A 608 -21.43 11.71 6.48
N GLN A 609 -20.98 11.58 5.22
CA GLN A 609 -20.25 10.40 4.74
C GLN A 609 -18.91 10.21 5.45
N LYS A 610 -18.20 11.28 5.79
CA LYS A 610 -16.95 11.19 6.58
C LYS A 610 -17.19 10.53 7.92
N ILE A 611 -18.24 10.95 8.62
CA ILE A 611 -18.62 10.41 9.93
C ILE A 611 -19.02 8.94 9.79
N ILE A 612 -19.82 8.60 8.78
CA ILE A 612 -20.20 7.20 8.50
C ILE A 612 -18.98 6.33 8.24
N TYR A 613 -18.00 6.77 7.43
CA TYR A 613 -16.78 6.00 7.18
C TYR A 613 -15.94 5.78 8.45
N LEU A 614 -15.90 6.75 9.35
CA LEU A 614 -15.22 6.55 10.63
C LEU A 614 -15.97 5.55 11.51
N LEU A 615 -17.30 5.66 11.57
CA LEU A 615 -18.16 4.72 12.30
C LEU A 615 -17.97 3.28 11.83
N GLU A 616 -18.02 3.05 10.52
CA GLU A 616 -17.81 1.72 9.93
C GLU A 616 -16.48 1.13 10.38
N ARG A 617 -15.41 1.93 10.39
CA ARG A 617 -14.10 1.45 10.80
C ARG A 617 -13.99 1.20 12.30
N ILE A 618 -14.56 2.08 13.13
CA ILE A 618 -14.62 1.89 14.60
C ILE A 618 -15.34 0.56 14.91
N THR A 619 -16.47 0.27 14.26
CA THR A 619 -17.23 -0.97 14.49
C THR A 619 -16.51 -2.23 14.02
N GLN A 620 -15.59 -2.11 13.06
CA GLN A 620 -14.77 -3.21 12.56
C GLN A 620 -13.47 -3.41 13.35
N SER A 621 -13.11 -2.47 14.24
CA SER A 621 -11.85 -2.52 14.99
C SER A 621 -11.81 -3.64 16.03
N ASP A 622 -10.60 -4.09 16.36
CA ASP A 622 -10.38 -5.04 17.46
C ASP A 622 -10.86 -4.50 18.81
N GLY A 623 -10.82 -3.17 19.00
CA GLY A 623 -11.39 -2.47 20.15
C GLY A 623 -12.89 -2.73 20.31
N ALA A 624 -13.66 -2.62 19.23
CA ALA A 624 -15.09 -2.92 19.26
C ALA A 624 -15.36 -4.37 19.68
N ILE A 625 -14.62 -5.32 19.10
CA ILE A 625 -14.74 -6.75 19.43
C ILE A 625 -14.40 -7.02 20.90
N LYS A 626 -13.34 -6.40 21.40
CA LYS A 626 -12.87 -6.54 22.79
C LYS A 626 -13.89 -6.00 23.79
N VAL A 627 -14.42 -4.80 23.56
CA VAL A 627 -15.41 -4.20 24.45
C VAL A 627 -16.73 -4.98 24.40
N SER A 628 -17.20 -5.39 23.22
CA SER A 628 -18.42 -6.22 23.10
C SER A 628 -18.31 -7.56 23.85
N LYS A 629 -17.14 -8.22 23.80
CA LYS A 629 -16.87 -9.44 24.58
C LYS A 629 -16.90 -9.19 26.08
N GLN A 630 -16.30 -8.09 26.54
CA GLN A 630 -16.25 -7.74 27.97
C GLN A 630 -17.61 -7.33 28.54
N LEU A 631 -18.47 -6.73 27.72
CA LEU A 631 -19.84 -6.36 28.09
C LEU A 631 -20.84 -7.52 27.95
N GLY A 632 -20.41 -8.72 27.54
CA GLY A 632 -21.28 -9.89 27.40
C GLY A 632 -22.28 -9.79 26.24
N ILE A 633 -22.08 -8.87 25.30
CA ILE A 633 -22.96 -8.68 24.14
C ILE A 633 -22.60 -9.74 23.10
N MET A 634 -23.25 -10.91 23.17
CA MET A 634 -23.03 -12.06 22.24
C MET A 634 -23.52 -11.82 20.79
N LYS A 635 -23.93 -10.60 20.43
CA LYS A 635 -24.18 -10.26 19.02
C LYS A 635 -22.84 -9.86 18.40
N ASN A 636 -22.43 -10.59 17.36
CA ASN A 636 -21.27 -10.27 16.55
C ASN A 636 -21.33 -8.76 16.18
N PRO A 637 -20.38 -7.90 16.60
CA PRO A 637 -20.46 -6.46 16.33
C PRO A 637 -20.48 -6.17 14.82
N GLN A 638 -19.92 -7.09 14.02
CA GLN A 638 -20.01 -7.10 12.55
C GLN A 638 -21.43 -7.34 12.00
N ASN A 639 -22.36 -7.85 12.82
CA ASN A 639 -23.78 -8.07 12.49
C ASN A 639 -24.71 -7.06 13.17
N THR A 640 -24.18 -6.04 13.85
CA THR A 640 -25.04 -4.96 14.33
C THR A 640 -25.50 -4.19 13.10
N ASN A 641 -26.76 -4.42 12.76
CA ASN A 641 -27.52 -3.88 11.65
C ASN A 641 -27.66 -2.35 11.67
N LEU A 642 -26.66 -1.59 12.11
CA LEU A 642 -26.62 -0.13 12.01
C LEU A 642 -26.55 0.28 10.55
N ILE A 643 -25.64 -0.28 9.77
CA ILE A 643 -25.52 0.00 8.32
C ILE A 643 -26.79 -0.43 7.58
N GLN A 644 -27.42 -1.54 7.97
CA GLN A 644 -28.73 -1.90 7.44
C GLN A 644 -29.80 -0.90 7.92
N LEU A 645 -29.95 -0.56 9.21
CA LEU A 645 -30.91 0.46 9.67
C LEU A 645 -30.74 1.83 8.99
N PHE A 646 -29.50 2.26 8.76
CA PHE A 646 -29.16 3.48 8.01
C PHE A 646 -29.54 3.40 6.53
N ARG A 647 -29.53 2.21 5.92
CA ARG A 647 -29.90 1.97 4.51
C ARG A 647 -31.36 1.50 4.32
N TYR A 648 -31.97 0.91 5.34
CA TYR A 648 -33.27 0.22 5.34
C TYR A 648 -34.43 1.16 5.67
N GLN A 649 -34.16 2.35 6.21
CA GLN A 649 -35.16 3.43 6.26
C GLN A 649 -35.38 4.11 4.90
N SER A 650 -34.69 3.68 3.83
CA SER A 650 -34.78 4.25 2.48
C SER A 650 -35.05 3.23 1.36
N ASN A 651 -35.89 2.22 1.61
CA ASN A 651 -36.74 1.50 0.63
C ASN A 651 -36.84 -0.02 0.86
N LYS A 652 -38.07 -0.54 0.81
CA LYS A 652 -38.44 -1.96 0.65
C LYS A 652 -39.04 -2.16 -0.75
N ASP A 653 -38.55 -3.13 -1.52
CA ASP A 653 -39.32 -4.29 -2.06
C ASP A 653 -38.60 -5.12 -3.16
N LEU A 654 -38.64 -6.44 -2.97
CA LEU A 654 -38.79 -7.62 -3.89
C LEU A 654 -37.91 -7.89 -5.16
N THR A 655 -37.12 -8.98 -5.09
CA THR A 655 -36.90 -10.21 -5.96
C THR A 655 -37.13 -10.15 -7.51
N SER A 656 -36.48 -10.88 -8.46
CA SER A 656 -35.85 -12.22 -8.57
C SER A 656 -35.04 -12.43 -9.90
N LYS A 657 -34.15 -13.45 -9.87
CA LYS A 657 -33.22 -14.17 -10.84
C LYS A 657 -33.22 -13.97 -12.39
N GLU A 658 -31.99 -14.01 -12.97
CA GLU A 658 -31.44 -15.02 -13.93
C GLU A 658 -29.93 -14.75 -14.27
N GLU A 659 -29.09 -15.78 -14.39
CA GLU A 659 -27.62 -15.71 -14.67
C GLU A 659 -27.30 -16.07 -16.15
N ILE A 660 -26.44 -15.28 -16.80
CA ILE A 660 -26.02 -15.35 -18.22
C ILE A 660 -24.49 -15.63 -18.26
N ASN A 661 -23.94 -16.27 -19.31
CA ASN A 661 -22.50 -16.58 -19.43
C ASN A 661 -21.85 -15.92 -20.66
N PHE A 662 -21.09 -14.83 -20.43
CA PHE A 662 -20.42 -13.99 -21.42
C PHE A 662 -19.39 -14.68 -22.34
N ASN A 663 -18.63 -15.67 -21.84
CA ASN A 663 -17.48 -16.21 -22.58
C ASN A 663 -17.91 -17.01 -23.83
N ASN A 664 -19.11 -17.58 -23.82
CA ASN A 664 -19.65 -18.30 -24.98
C ASN A 664 -20.03 -17.35 -26.14
N ILE A 665 -20.49 -16.14 -25.80
CA ILE A 665 -20.91 -15.13 -26.78
C ILE A 665 -19.69 -14.58 -27.53
N VAL A 666 -18.61 -14.27 -26.79
CA VAL A 666 -17.39 -13.72 -27.39
C VAL A 666 -16.66 -14.74 -28.28
N ASN A 667 -16.65 -16.01 -27.91
CA ASN A 667 -15.98 -17.05 -28.70
C ASN A 667 -16.70 -17.37 -30.03
N GLN A 668 -18.01 -17.13 -30.12
CA GLN A 668 -18.74 -17.23 -31.39
C GLN A 668 -18.37 -16.10 -32.37
N ILE A 669 -18.12 -14.90 -31.84
CA ILE A 669 -17.81 -13.70 -32.62
C ILE A 669 -16.42 -13.77 -33.28
N GLN A 670 -15.48 -14.52 -32.72
CA GLN A 670 -14.12 -14.67 -33.24
C GLN A 670 -14.04 -15.40 -34.60
N TYR A 671 -15.12 -16.06 -35.03
CA TYR A 671 -15.21 -16.71 -36.35
C TYR A 671 -15.89 -15.82 -37.41
N ASP A 672 -16.56 -14.74 -37.00
CA ASP A 672 -17.29 -13.82 -37.87
C ASP A 672 -16.54 -12.48 -38.10
N PHE A 673 -15.31 -12.36 -37.61
CA PHE A 673 -14.41 -11.21 -37.79
C PHE A 673 -13.28 -11.49 -38.77
#